data_AF-A0A537ZP24-F1
#
_entry.id   AF-A0A537ZP24-F1
#
_cell.length_a   1.000
_cell.length_b   1.000
_cell.length_c   1.000
_cell.angle_alpha   90.00
_cell.angle_beta   90.00
_cell.angle_gamma   90.00
#
_symmetry.space_group_name_H-M   'P 1'
#
loop_
_entity.id
_entity.type
_entity.pdbx_description
1 polymer ?
#
loop_
_entity_poly.entity_id
_entity_poly.type
_entity_poly.pdbx_seq_one_letter_code
_entity_poly.pdbx_strand_id
1 'polypeptide(L)'
;IQAHGLDEQRRVTAETLAIAKAIGAPVAGTNDSHYLEATHGRAHEALLCIQTGSMLTDPKRWRFSTEEFYVKSAEEMAKVFAETPEACRNTLAVAERCNLTLDFGRFHLPRYTVPDTHTLESYLEQLARAGLAKRYGASPGDVIEARLAHELSIIEKMGFAGYFLVVWDFIHYARQKGIAVGPGRGSSAGSLVAYCLEITNIDPMRYGLLFERFLNPERISMPDMDIDFADDRRDEVIRYVAERYGRDVVAHIITFGTLGAKAAIRDVGRVLGMPYGDVDRIAKLVPTFPLNMWDIARTLEGCTRHASVHASAVVISDEPLDEHIPLYKDPKRPELITGYAMGPIEKLGLLKMDFLGLRTLTVLANTAELINQSHGITIDFDALPLDDAKAYALLSEARTFGVFQLESSGMRDALRQLRPERLEDVIAMVSLYRPGPMDLIPDFIGRKQGRVKITYEHPAMEKFTRESYGIMVYQEQIMQVASEMAGFTMGEADTLRRAMGKKDRDLMATQRAKFLAGCAERGTDKKTAERIWELMEKFAGYGFNKCLKGDTLIEMADGTTKPIVEIRAGDRVLTKDGIFPAGPTRPSGIRRVGHLTLANGMSIRCTPDHPVFTQRGWVNVEDLAAGDFVAVAREIPSGVETVPDHLPGLLGYALSEGSLGYDSHFYLHSTVADELKDMAGIVEAFPNTMARMEHRVQGRASSVRPVRIDRSTPSDAVRFLFQDCGLQGKTACDKRVPALADRWNIRAVAILLAKLLQGDGCIHPKTKSIYYATSSERLAQDVRRLFLRLGVGSTIHRKFFAYRGGRRAGFTVNVLGGRKVYTALGQLVGQHLGVERWKSFHPRCISSRSGRPFSSDTRL
;
A
#
# COMPACT_ATOMS: atom_id res chain seq x y z
N ILE A 1 39.89 5.90 -19.92
CA ILE A 1 40.26 7.20 -19.30
C ILE A 1 39.03 7.80 -18.62
N GLN A 2 39.24 8.61 -17.58
CA GLN A 2 38.18 9.20 -16.76
C GLN A 2 38.58 10.64 -16.38
N ALA A 3 37.61 11.55 -16.24
CA ALA A 3 37.89 12.94 -15.91
C ALA A 3 36.80 13.55 -15.02
N HIS A 4 37.13 13.71 -13.74
CA HIS A 4 36.24 14.24 -12.70
C HIS A 4 36.73 15.58 -12.13
N GLY A 5 37.62 16.28 -12.86
CA GLY A 5 38.23 17.54 -12.43
C GLY A 5 39.41 17.40 -11.46
N LEU A 6 39.96 16.19 -11.29
CA LEU A 6 41.09 15.90 -10.38
C LEU A 6 42.44 16.03 -11.09
N ASP A 7 43.43 16.63 -10.41
CA ASP A 7 44.79 16.83 -10.95
C ASP A 7 45.52 15.51 -11.18
N GLU A 8 45.33 14.55 -10.26
CA GLU A 8 45.88 13.22 -10.36
C GLU A 8 45.33 12.50 -11.61
N GLN A 9 44.02 12.62 -11.88
CA GLN A 9 43.42 12.04 -13.08
C GLN A 9 43.92 12.71 -14.36
N ARG A 10 44.16 14.02 -14.36
CA ARG A 10 44.76 14.72 -15.51
C ARG A 10 46.15 14.17 -15.84
N ARG A 11 47.01 14.01 -14.83
CA ARG A 11 48.36 13.44 -14.98
C ARG A 11 48.31 12.01 -15.50
N VAL A 12 47.52 11.14 -14.84
CA VAL A 12 47.38 9.73 -15.22
C VAL A 12 46.78 9.59 -16.61
N THR A 13 45.82 10.44 -16.98
CA THR A 13 45.21 10.41 -18.33
C THR A 13 46.23 10.74 -19.41
N ALA A 14 47.07 11.75 -19.23
CA ALA A 14 48.11 12.10 -20.19
C ALA A 14 49.10 10.94 -20.43
N GLU A 15 49.56 10.30 -19.36
CA GLU A 15 50.44 9.12 -19.45
C GLU A 15 49.72 7.91 -20.06
N THR A 16 48.45 7.68 -19.69
CA THR A 16 47.62 6.61 -20.26
C THR A 16 47.45 6.78 -21.76
N LEU A 17 47.23 8.00 -22.24
CA LEU A 17 47.14 8.32 -23.66
C LEU A 17 48.48 8.08 -24.39
N ALA A 18 49.61 8.44 -23.76
CA ALA A 18 50.94 8.17 -24.30
C ALA A 18 51.20 6.66 -24.43
N ILE A 19 50.84 5.88 -23.40
CA ILE A 19 50.94 4.41 -23.42
C ILE A 19 50.05 3.84 -24.52
N ALA A 20 48.77 4.24 -24.55
CA ALA A 20 47.80 3.77 -25.55
C ALA A 20 48.29 4.03 -26.99
N LYS A 21 48.85 5.22 -27.23
CA LYS A 21 49.46 5.58 -28.52
C LYS A 21 50.68 4.71 -28.83
N ALA A 22 51.56 4.46 -27.85
CA ALA A 22 52.76 3.65 -28.04
C ALA A 22 52.44 2.18 -28.38
N ILE A 23 51.36 1.62 -27.82
CA ILE A 23 50.94 0.23 -28.06
C ILE A 23 49.85 0.08 -29.13
N GLY A 24 49.36 1.19 -29.70
CA GLY A 24 48.28 1.19 -30.70
C GLY A 24 46.91 0.78 -30.15
N ALA A 25 46.65 0.93 -28.85
CA ALA A 25 45.38 0.55 -28.24
C ALA A 25 44.34 1.70 -28.33
N PRO A 26 43.07 1.40 -28.66
CA PRO A 26 42.00 2.39 -28.60
C PRO A 26 41.67 2.76 -27.14
N VAL A 27 41.26 4.01 -26.93
CA VAL A 27 40.89 4.53 -25.60
C VAL A 27 39.39 4.75 -25.48
N ALA A 28 38.80 4.37 -24.35
CA ALA A 28 37.39 4.63 -24.05
C ALA A 28 37.25 5.55 -22.83
N GLY A 29 36.32 6.50 -22.89
CA GLY A 29 35.99 7.44 -21.82
C GLY A 29 34.85 6.93 -20.96
N THR A 30 35.04 6.83 -19.65
CA THR A 30 33.99 6.43 -18.70
C THR A 30 33.90 7.45 -17.55
N ASN A 31 32.76 7.47 -16.84
CA ASN A 31 32.51 8.40 -15.73
C ASN A 31 32.47 7.71 -14.35
N ASP A 32 32.76 6.41 -14.29
CA ASP A 32 32.75 5.62 -13.05
C ASP A 32 31.52 5.92 -12.17
N SER A 33 30.33 5.88 -12.78
CA SER A 33 29.11 6.37 -12.15
C SER A 33 28.70 5.50 -10.96
N HIS A 34 28.53 6.13 -9.79
CA HIS A 34 28.10 5.49 -8.54
C HIS A 34 26.68 5.91 -8.12
N TYR A 35 26.10 6.92 -8.77
CA TYR A 35 24.73 7.38 -8.54
C TYR A 35 24.09 7.96 -9.81
N LEU A 36 22.77 8.14 -9.82
CA LEU A 36 22.04 8.51 -11.04
C LEU A 36 22.15 10.00 -11.39
N GLU A 37 21.84 10.88 -10.44
CA GLU A 37 21.75 12.34 -10.65
C GLU A 37 22.86 13.09 -9.91
N ALA A 38 23.31 14.23 -10.43
CA ALA A 38 24.33 15.06 -9.79
C ALA A 38 23.97 15.45 -8.33
N THR A 39 22.68 15.62 -8.05
CA THR A 39 22.15 15.97 -6.72
C THR A 39 22.30 14.84 -5.69
N HIS A 40 22.60 13.60 -6.10
CA HIS A 40 22.70 12.44 -5.22
C HIS A 40 24.07 12.26 -4.56
N GLY A 41 25.06 13.10 -4.85
CA GLY A 41 26.43 12.98 -4.30
C GLY A 41 26.45 12.89 -2.76
N ARG A 42 25.68 13.74 -2.08
CA ARG A 42 25.56 13.73 -0.61
C ARG A 42 24.86 12.48 -0.06
N ALA A 43 23.89 11.93 -0.79
CA ALA A 43 23.24 10.68 -0.38
C ALA A 43 24.19 9.49 -0.54
N HIS A 44 24.98 9.47 -1.61
CA HIS A 44 26.04 8.50 -1.81
C HIS A 44 27.10 8.57 -0.70
N GLU A 45 27.57 9.76 -0.32
CA GLU A 45 28.52 9.91 0.80
C GLU A 45 27.93 9.41 2.12
N ALA A 46 26.63 9.67 2.38
CA ALA A 46 25.94 9.12 3.53
C ALA A 46 25.91 7.58 3.48
N LEU A 47 25.69 6.96 2.32
CA LEU A 47 25.73 5.51 2.13
C LEU A 47 27.12 4.92 2.46
N LEU A 48 28.21 5.57 2.04
CA LEU A 48 29.58 5.16 2.39
C LEU A 48 29.82 5.23 3.91
N CYS A 49 29.30 6.26 4.58
CA CYS A 49 29.35 6.36 6.05
C CYS A 49 28.51 5.28 6.73
N ILE A 50 27.37 4.88 6.13
CA ILE A 50 26.59 3.75 6.64
C ILE A 50 27.42 2.48 6.59
N GLN A 51 28.10 2.22 5.46
CA GLN A 51 28.93 1.05 5.23
C GLN A 51 30.16 1.00 6.14
N THR A 52 30.85 2.12 6.32
CA THR A 52 32.10 2.20 7.11
C THR A 52 31.87 2.43 8.60
N GLY A 53 30.63 2.72 9.01
CA GLY A 53 30.28 3.00 10.40
C GLY A 53 30.66 4.40 10.88
N SER A 54 31.14 5.29 10.01
CA SER A 54 31.52 6.67 10.35
C SER A 54 30.34 7.65 10.35
N MET A 55 30.59 8.88 10.81
CA MET A 55 29.64 10.00 10.74
C MET A 55 30.00 10.95 9.59
N LEU A 56 29.03 11.69 9.04
CA LEU A 56 29.28 12.73 8.04
C LEU A 56 30.12 13.90 8.57
N THR A 57 30.11 14.10 9.89
CA THR A 57 30.95 15.10 10.57
C THR A 57 32.39 14.64 10.77
N ASP A 58 32.68 13.34 10.62
CA ASP A 58 34.04 12.82 10.78
C ASP A 58 34.92 13.30 9.60
N PRO A 59 36.01 14.05 9.86
CA PRO A 59 36.91 14.52 8.81
C PRO A 59 37.71 13.39 8.14
N LYS A 60 37.85 12.22 8.78
CA LYS A 60 38.54 11.04 8.26
C LYS A 60 37.61 10.03 7.60
N ARG A 61 36.32 10.34 7.48
CA ARG A 61 35.35 9.45 6.81
C ARG A 61 35.76 9.16 5.38
N TRP A 62 35.39 7.97 4.91
CA TRP A 62 35.54 7.64 3.51
C TRP A 62 34.55 8.43 2.66
N ARG A 63 35.08 9.20 1.70
CA ARG A 63 34.31 10.01 0.76
C ARG A 63 35.04 10.10 -0.57
N PHE A 64 34.31 10.43 -1.62
CA PHE A 64 34.88 10.67 -2.94
C PHE A 64 35.39 12.12 -3.01
N SER A 65 36.39 12.36 -3.87
CA SER A 65 37.05 13.67 -3.96
C SER A 65 36.20 14.75 -4.64
N THR A 66 35.20 14.35 -5.43
CA THR A 66 34.24 15.25 -6.11
C THR A 66 32.84 14.63 -6.15
N GLU A 67 31.85 15.40 -6.60
CA GLU A 67 30.45 14.95 -6.80
C GLU A 67 30.14 14.59 -8.27
N GLU A 68 31.17 14.38 -9.09
CA GLU A 68 31.06 14.18 -10.55
C GLU A 68 30.73 12.74 -10.99
N PHE A 69 30.47 11.82 -10.04
CA PHE A 69 30.28 10.38 -10.27
C PHE A 69 28.81 10.00 -10.53
N TYR A 70 28.04 10.89 -11.17
CA TYR A 70 26.67 10.61 -11.60
C TYR A 70 26.60 10.01 -13.01
N VAL A 71 25.41 9.65 -13.49
CA VAL A 71 25.23 9.25 -14.90
C VAL A 71 25.11 10.52 -15.74
N LYS A 72 26.24 10.98 -16.30
CA LYS A 72 26.29 12.14 -17.20
C LYS A 72 25.60 11.85 -18.52
N SER A 73 24.95 12.87 -19.06
CA SER A 73 24.42 12.87 -20.42
C SER A 73 25.53 12.78 -21.47
N ALA A 74 25.18 12.38 -22.68
CA ALA A 74 26.11 12.33 -23.80
C ALA A 74 26.75 13.70 -24.08
N GLU A 75 25.99 14.80 -23.92
CA GLU A 75 26.50 16.16 -24.10
C GLU A 75 27.51 16.55 -23.02
N GLU A 76 27.25 16.21 -21.75
CA GLU A 76 28.20 16.42 -20.66
C GLU A 76 29.47 15.60 -20.88
N MET A 77 29.35 14.34 -21.28
CA MET A 77 30.50 13.48 -21.59
C MET A 77 31.31 14.00 -22.79
N ALA A 78 30.66 14.54 -23.81
CA ALA A 78 31.33 15.17 -24.94
C ALA A 78 32.11 16.42 -24.53
N LYS A 79 31.61 17.20 -23.56
CA LYS A 79 32.35 18.34 -22.98
C LYS A 79 33.53 17.87 -22.14
N VAL A 80 33.36 16.82 -21.33
CA VAL A 80 34.43 16.23 -20.51
C VAL A 80 35.58 15.73 -21.37
N PHE A 81 35.30 15.11 -22.51
CA PHE A 81 36.30 14.56 -23.44
C PHE A 81 36.44 15.38 -24.73
N ALA A 82 36.27 16.70 -24.66
CA ALA A 82 36.35 17.58 -25.83
C ALA A 82 37.73 17.51 -26.54
N GLU A 83 38.81 17.29 -25.78
CA GLU A 83 40.17 17.14 -26.31
C GLU A 83 40.49 15.72 -26.80
N THR A 84 39.59 14.75 -26.55
CA THR A 84 39.76 13.35 -26.95
C THR A 84 38.41 12.76 -27.38
N PRO A 85 37.78 13.26 -28.47
CA PRO A 85 36.43 12.83 -28.87
C PRO A 85 36.32 11.33 -29.19
N GLU A 86 37.42 10.70 -29.59
CA GLU A 86 37.53 9.25 -29.82
C GLU A 86 37.25 8.45 -28.54
N ALA A 87 37.50 8.99 -27.36
CA ALA A 87 37.21 8.33 -26.09
C ALA A 87 35.71 8.10 -25.92
N CYS A 88 34.88 9.07 -26.31
CA CYS A 88 33.42 8.92 -26.34
C CYS A 88 32.97 8.03 -27.50
N ARG A 89 33.57 8.17 -28.69
CA ARG A 89 33.18 7.35 -29.85
C ARG A 89 33.42 5.85 -29.63
N ASN A 90 34.54 5.51 -28.99
CA ASN A 90 34.90 4.12 -28.76
C ASN A 90 33.98 3.41 -27.76
N THR A 91 33.22 4.13 -26.91
CA THR A 91 32.22 3.50 -26.04
C THR A 91 31.08 2.88 -26.85
N LEU A 92 30.68 3.53 -27.97
CA LEU A 92 29.69 2.99 -28.90
C LEU A 92 30.21 1.74 -29.58
N ALA A 93 31.47 1.75 -30.03
CA ALA A 93 32.09 0.58 -30.65
C ALA A 93 32.21 -0.61 -29.68
N VAL A 94 32.43 -0.35 -28.38
CA VAL A 94 32.37 -1.39 -27.34
C VAL A 94 30.93 -1.91 -27.18
N ALA A 95 29.95 -1.00 -27.05
CA ALA A 95 28.55 -1.36 -26.87
C ALA A 95 28.01 -2.21 -28.05
N GLU A 96 28.35 -1.86 -29.30
CA GLU A 96 27.97 -2.60 -30.51
C GLU A 96 28.56 -4.02 -30.57
N ARG A 97 29.74 -4.23 -29.96
CA ARG A 97 30.40 -5.55 -29.89
C ARG A 97 29.85 -6.43 -28.77
N CYS A 98 29.28 -5.84 -27.72
CA CYS A 98 28.73 -6.54 -26.58
C CYS A 98 27.34 -7.12 -26.88
N ASN A 99 27.32 -8.35 -27.40
CA ASN A 99 26.09 -9.08 -27.70
C ASN A 99 25.95 -10.28 -26.76
N LEU A 100 25.24 -10.09 -25.64
CA LEU A 100 24.92 -11.16 -24.69
C LEU A 100 23.46 -11.59 -24.88
N THR A 101 23.25 -12.87 -25.16
CA THR A 101 21.91 -13.48 -25.20
C THR A 101 21.74 -14.37 -23.99
N LEU A 102 20.75 -14.08 -23.17
CA LEU A 102 20.31 -14.96 -22.08
C LEU A 102 19.13 -15.79 -22.60
N ASP A 103 19.23 -17.11 -22.50
CA ASP A 103 18.14 -18.01 -22.82
C ASP A 103 17.17 -18.09 -21.63
N PHE A 104 15.89 -17.90 -21.90
CA PHE A 104 14.81 -17.96 -20.91
C PHE A 104 13.77 -19.04 -21.27
N GLY A 105 14.02 -19.83 -22.32
CA GLY A 105 13.10 -20.83 -22.86
C GLY A 105 13.44 -22.27 -22.49
N ARG A 106 14.64 -22.54 -21.99
CA ARG A 106 15.11 -23.88 -21.60
C ARG A 106 14.97 -24.10 -20.09
N PHE A 107 14.53 -25.30 -19.70
CA PHE A 107 14.55 -25.73 -18.30
C PHE A 107 15.81 -26.54 -18.00
N HIS A 108 16.39 -26.29 -16.85
CA HIS A 108 17.57 -26.96 -16.31
C HIS A 108 17.13 -27.79 -15.11
N LEU A 109 16.71 -29.03 -15.38
CA LEU A 109 16.13 -29.94 -14.38
C LEU A 109 17.17 -30.97 -13.95
N PRO A 110 17.35 -31.23 -12.63
CA PRO A 110 18.29 -32.24 -12.16
C PRO A 110 18.10 -33.60 -12.80
N ARG A 111 19.22 -34.26 -13.10
CA ARG A 111 19.22 -35.61 -13.69
C ARG A 111 19.12 -36.66 -12.60
N TYR A 112 18.02 -37.42 -12.63
CA TYR A 112 17.89 -38.61 -11.79
C TYR A 112 18.45 -39.85 -12.51
N THR A 113 19.23 -40.67 -11.82
CA THR A 113 19.74 -41.93 -12.37
C THR A 113 18.81 -43.08 -11.96
N VAL A 114 18.15 -43.69 -12.95
CA VAL A 114 17.32 -44.88 -12.76
C VAL A 114 18.13 -46.17 -12.95
N PRO A 115 17.65 -47.32 -12.45
CA PRO A 115 18.26 -48.62 -12.76
C PRO A 115 18.29 -48.87 -14.28
N ASP A 116 19.32 -49.59 -14.76
CA ASP A 116 19.55 -49.83 -16.21
C ASP A 116 18.37 -50.50 -16.95
N THR A 117 17.45 -51.12 -16.21
CA THR A 117 16.25 -51.78 -16.74
C THR A 117 15.09 -50.83 -17.00
N HIS A 118 15.19 -49.55 -16.61
CA HIS A 118 14.11 -48.58 -16.66
C HIS A 118 14.51 -47.29 -17.37
N THR A 119 13.52 -46.63 -17.98
CA THR A 119 13.53 -45.19 -18.28
C THR A 119 13.00 -44.39 -17.08
N LEU A 120 13.14 -43.06 -17.10
CA LEU A 120 12.57 -42.18 -16.07
C LEU A 120 11.05 -42.38 -15.93
N GLU A 121 10.34 -42.49 -17.06
CA GLU A 121 8.90 -42.63 -17.14
C GLU A 121 8.44 -43.99 -16.60
N SER A 122 9.08 -45.08 -17.04
CA SER A 122 8.74 -46.44 -16.58
C SER A 122 9.02 -46.64 -15.09
N TYR A 123 10.11 -46.04 -14.56
CA TYR A 123 10.42 -46.10 -13.14
C TYR A 123 9.44 -45.28 -12.30
N LEU A 124 9.07 -44.08 -12.77
CA LEU A 124 8.04 -43.26 -12.14
C LEU A 124 6.70 -43.99 -12.09
N GLU A 125 6.29 -44.63 -13.20
CA GLU A 125 5.06 -45.42 -13.25
C GLU A 125 5.11 -46.60 -12.26
N GLN A 126 6.22 -47.34 -12.20
CA GLN A 126 6.38 -48.43 -11.25
C GLN A 126 6.18 -47.96 -9.80
N LEU A 127 6.85 -46.86 -9.41
CA LEU A 127 6.74 -46.30 -8.07
C LEU A 127 5.31 -45.80 -7.78
N ALA A 128 4.70 -45.10 -8.74
CA ALA A 128 3.35 -44.58 -8.58
C ALA A 128 2.31 -45.71 -8.45
N ARG A 129 2.44 -46.81 -9.21
CA ARG A 129 1.58 -47.98 -9.08
C ARG A 129 1.77 -48.72 -7.75
N ALA A 130 3.01 -48.86 -7.29
CA ALA A 130 3.28 -49.43 -5.97
C ALA A 130 2.66 -48.58 -4.84
N GLY A 131 2.79 -47.26 -4.96
CA GLY A 131 2.15 -46.29 -4.07
C GLY A 131 0.63 -46.36 -4.09
N LEU A 132 0.03 -46.48 -5.28
CA LEU A 132 -1.42 -46.63 -5.45
C LEU A 132 -1.93 -47.87 -4.71
N ALA A 133 -1.26 -49.02 -4.90
CA ALA A 133 -1.59 -50.26 -4.22
C ALA A 133 -1.46 -50.15 -2.69
N LYS A 134 -0.46 -49.40 -2.19
CA LYS A 134 -0.29 -49.11 -0.76
C LYS A 134 -1.43 -48.24 -0.20
N ARG A 135 -1.87 -47.23 -0.94
CA ARG A 135 -2.85 -46.22 -0.47
C ARG A 135 -4.31 -46.68 -0.60
N TYR A 136 -4.64 -47.38 -1.69
CA TYR A 136 -6.02 -47.77 -2.02
C TYR A 136 -6.24 -49.29 -2.10
N GLY A 137 -5.19 -50.10 -1.93
CA GLY A 137 -5.26 -51.55 -2.07
C GLY A 137 -5.15 -52.04 -3.52
N ALA A 138 -5.31 -53.35 -3.72
CA ALA A 138 -5.10 -53.99 -5.03
C ALA A 138 -6.16 -53.67 -6.10
N SER A 139 -7.26 -53.01 -5.74
CA SER A 139 -8.36 -52.69 -6.66
C SER A 139 -8.97 -51.33 -6.31
N PRO A 140 -8.30 -50.22 -6.67
CA PRO A 140 -8.71 -48.86 -6.31
C PRO A 140 -9.96 -48.36 -7.07
N GLY A 141 -10.33 -49.04 -8.17
CA GLY A 141 -11.49 -48.71 -9.00
C GLY A 141 -11.16 -47.84 -10.21
N ASP A 142 -12.01 -47.89 -11.23
CA ASP A 142 -11.74 -47.35 -12.58
C ASP A 142 -11.45 -45.85 -12.60
N VAL A 143 -12.11 -45.07 -11.73
CA VAL A 143 -11.93 -43.61 -11.69
C VAL A 143 -10.53 -43.22 -11.20
N ILE A 144 -10.01 -43.95 -10.21
CA ILE A 144 -8.69 -43.69 -9.63
C ILE A 144 -7.59 -44.17 -10.58
N GLU A 145 -7.76 -45.34 -11.19
CA GLU A 145 -6.85 -45.85 -12.25
C GLU A 145 -6.80 -44.88 -13.43
N ALA A 146 -7.95 -44.40 -13.90
CA ALA A 146 -8.03 -43.44 -15.00
C ALA A 146 -7.33 -42.11 -14.65
N ARG A 147 -7.50 -41.62 -13.41
CA ARG A 147 -6.79 -40.42 -12.93
C ARG A 147 -5.29 -40.63 -12.93
N LEU A 148 -4.78 -41.76 -12.41
CA LEU A 148 -3.36 -42.03 -12.37
C LEU A 148 -2.76 -42.10 -13.78
N ALA A 149 -3.40 -42.84 -14.68
CA ALA A 149 -2.97 -42.97 -16.07
C ALA A 149 -2.96 -41.62 -16.80
N HIS A 150 -3.96 -40.78 -16.56
CA HIS A 150 -4.04 -39.44 -17.12
C HIS A 150 -2.88 -38.55 -16.65
N GLU A 151 -2.62 -38.51 -15.34
CA GLU A 151 -1.53 -37.71 -14.78
C GLU A 151 -0.16 -38.18 -15.30
N LEU A 152 0.10 -39.49 -15.28
CA LEU A 152 1.35 -40.06 -15.82
C LEU A 152 1.56 -39.70 -17.29
N SER A 153 0.51 -39.82 -18.12
CA SER A 153 0.58 -39.42 -19.53
C SER A 153 0.92 -37.94 -19.70
N ILE A 154 0.44 -37.05 -18.84
CA ILE A 154 0.74 -35.62 -18.96
C ILE A 154 2.18 -35.35 -18.49
N ILE A 155 2.60 -35.95 -17.38
CA ILE A 155 3.96 -35.80 -16.84
C ILE A 155 5.01 -36.25 -17.87
N GLU A 156 4.76 -37.39 -18.54
CA GLU A 156 5.59 -37.88 -19.64
C GLU A 156 5.62 -36.89 -20.81
N LYS A 157 4.46 -36.48 -21.33
CA LYS A 157 4.36 -35.54 -22.46
C LYS A 157 5.06 -34.20 -22.20
N MET A 158 5.08 -33.75 -20.96
CA MET A 158 5.71 -32.50 -20.55
C MET A 158 7.18 -32.65 -20.13
N GLY A 159 7.70 -33.88 -20.06
CA GLY A 159 9.11 -34.15 -19.73
C GLY A 159 9.46 -33.94 -18.25
N PHE A 160 8.50 -34.08 -17.34
CA PHE A 160 8.71 -33.84 -15.90
C PHE A 160 8.92 -35.10 -15.05
N ALA A 161 9.09 -36.27 -15.67
CA ALA A 161 9.29 -37.52 -14.93
C ALA A 161 10.53 -37.46 -14.02
N GLY A 162 11.65 -36.94 -14.53
CA GLY A 162 12.88 -36.74 -13.74
C GLY A 162 12.67 -35.82 -12.53
N TYR A 163 11.89 -34.75 -12.68
CA TYR A 163 11.57 -33.84 -11.59
C TYR A 163 10.81 -34.55 -10.45
N PHE A 164 9.77 -35.32 -10.77
CA PHE A 164 9.03 -36.10 -9.78
C PHE A 164 9.92 -37.11 -9.04
N LEU A 165 10.85 -37.75 -9.76
CA LEU A 165 11.79 -38.71 -9.18
C LEU A 165 12.79 -38.04 -8.23
N VAL A 166 13.31 -36.86 -8.58
CA VAL A 166 14.19 -36.09 -7.69
C VAL A 166 13.44 -35.68 -6.43
N VAL A 167 12.21 -35.18 -6.57
CA VAL A 167 11.38 -34.80 -5.42
C VAL A 167 11.08 -36.00 -4.52
N TRP A 168 10.67 -37.12 -5.12
CA TRP A 168 10.44 -38.37 -4.42
C TRP A 168 11.68 -38.85 -3.66
N ASP A 169 12.86 -38.80 -4.28
CA ASP A 169 14.12 -39.32 -3.72
C ASP A 169 14.48 -38.68 -2.38
N PHE A 170 14.55 -37.34 -2.32
CA PHE A 170 14.94 -36.69 -1.06
C PHE A 170 13.82 -36.70 -0.01
N ILE A 171 12.54 -36.78 -0.40
CA ILE A 171 11.43 -37.00 0.56
C ILE A 171 11.50 -38.42 1.11
N HIS A 172 11.76 -39.40 0.26
CA HIS A 172 11.93 -40.80 0.65
C HIS A 172 13.11 -40.95 1.61
N TYR A 173 14.25 -40.30 1.31
CA TYR A 173 15.40 -40.19 2.21
C TYR A 173 15.01 -39.58 3.56
N ALA A 174 14.30 -38.45 3.57
CA ALA A 174 13.87 -37.77 4.79
C ALA A 174 13.02 -38.70 5.67
N ARG A 175 12.03 -39.39 5.08
CA ARG A 175 11.19 -40.36 5.78
C ARG A 175 12.00 -41.54 6.32
N GLN A 176 12.93 -42.11 5.54
CA GLN A 176 13.82 -43.19 6.00
C GLN A 176 14.70 -42.78 7.19
N LYS A 177 15.10 -41.50 7.26
CA LYS A 177 15.89 -40.94 8.36
C LYS A 177 15.05 -40.42 9.53
N GLY A 178 13.73 -40.66 9.51
CA GLY A 178 12.81 -40.18 10.53
C GLY A 178 12.72 -38.65 10.61
N ILE A 179 13.01 -37.94 9.52
CA ILE A 179 12.83 -36.49 9.42
C ILE A 179 11.35 -36.26 9.08
N ALA A 180 10.63 -35.53 9.95
CA ALA A 180 9.23 -35.23 9.70
C ALA A 180 9.07 -34.36 8.45
N VAL A 181 8.20 -34.79 7.55
CA VAL A 181 7.84 -34.11 6.29
C VAL A 181 6.41 -33.62 6.39
N GLY A 182 6.13 -32.43 5.89
CA GLY A 182 4.79 -31.88 5.86
C GLY A 182 3.87 -32.67 4.90
N PRO A 183 2.54 -32.48 5.02
CA PRO A 183 1.57 -33.16 4.17
C PRO A 183 1.57 -32.69 2.70
N GLY A 184 2.42 -31.71 2.35
CA GLY A 184 2.50 -31.08 1.04
C GLY A 184 1.79 -29.73 1.00
N ARG A 185 2.37 -28.75 0.30
CA ARG A 185 1.84 -27.40 0.14
C ARG A 185 1.66 -27.03 -1.33
N GLY A 186 0.76 -26.09 -1.57
CA GLY A 186 0.56 -25.51 -2.89
C GLY A 186 -0.33 -26.39 -3.76
N SER A 187 -0.14 -26.31 -5.08
CA SER A 187 -0.97 -27.06 -6.02
C SER A 187 -0.58 -28.53 -6.13
N SER A 188 0.62 -28.93 -5.69
CA SER A 188 1.12 -30.31 -5.73
C SER A 188 0.19 -31.31 -5.04
N ALA A 189 -0.55 -30.89 -4.01
CA ALA A 189 -1.58 -31.69 -3.33
C ALA A 189 -2.73 -32.14 -4.25
N GLY A 190 -2.89 -31.52 -5.42
CA GLY A 190 -3.86 -31.93 -6.45
C GLY A 190 -3.40 -33.09 -7.34
N SER A 191 -2.17 -33.58 -7.20
CA SER A 191 -1.65 -34.71 -7.99
C SER A 191 -1.79 -36.04 -7.25
N LEU A 192 -2.48 -36.99 -7.88
CA LEU A 192 -2.55 -38.36 -7.44
C LEU A 192 -1.17 -39.06 -7.53
N VAL A 193 -0.37 -38.73 -8.54
CA VAL A 193 1.02 -39.22 -8.65
C VAL A 193 1.84 -38.76 -7.45
N ALA A 194 1.76 -37.48 -7.06
CA ALA A 194 2.47 -36.97 -5.90
C ALA A 194 2.03 -37.65 -4.58
N TYR A 195 0.73 -37.93 -4.44
CA TYR A 195 0.19 -38.66 -3.29
C TYR A 195 0.67 -40.12 -3.23
N CYS A 196 0.70 -40.81 -4.38
CA CYS A 196 1.18 -42.19 -4.47
C CYS A 196 2.68 -42.29 -4.14
N LEU A 197 3.47 -41.31 -4.54
CA LEU A 197 4.89 -41.21 -4.22
C LEU A 197 5.17 -40.73 -2.78
N GLU A 198 4.14 -40.43 -2.00
CA GLU A 198 4.24 -39.88 -0.63
C GLU A 198 4.97 -38.51 -0.57
N ILE A 199 5.04 -37.82 -1.72
CA ILE A 199 5.47 -36.43 -1.84
C ILE A 199 4.46 -35.53 -1.12
N THR A 200 3.17 -35.85 -1.30
CA THR A 200 2.07 -35.27 -0.53
C THR A 200 1.39 -36.37 0.27
N ASN A 201 0.70 -35.98 1.34
CA ASN A 201 -0.09 -36.89 2.17
C ASN A 201 -1.57 -36.50 2.23
N ILE A 202 -2.04 -35.77 1.21
CA ILE A 202 -3.44 -35.34 1.06
C ILE A 202 -4.02 -36.09 -0.14
N ASP A 203 -5.10 -36.84 0.07
CA ASP A 203 -5.80 -37.55 -0.99
C ASP A 203 -6.55 -36.57 -1.91
N PRO A 204 -6.10 -36.36 -3.17
CA PRO A 204 -6.74 -35.42 -4.08
C PRO A 204 -8.13 -35.87 -4.53
N MET A 205 -8.39 -37.18 -4.55
CA MET A 205 -9.68 -37.74 -4.96
C MET A 205 -10.74 -37.52 -3.89
N ARG A 206 -10.36 -37.66 -2.62
CA ARG A 206 -11.24 -37.40 -1.48
C ARG A 206 -11.70 -35.94 -1.41
N TYR A 207 -10.78 -34.99 -1.63
CA TYR A 207 -11.05 -33.55 -1.48
C TYR A 207 -11.35 -32.83 -2.80
N GLY A 208 -11.53 -33.57 -3.90
CA GLY A 208 -11.86 -33.00 -5.22
C GLY A 208 -10.79 -32.05 -5.75
N LEU A 209 -9.52 -32.28 -5.42
CA LEU A 209 -8.41 -31.44 -5.85
C LEU A 209 -8.05 -31.71 -7.32
N LEU A 210 -7.74 -30.64 -8.04
CA LEU A 210 -7.55 -30.67 -9.49
C LEU A 210 -6.07 -30.79 -9.85
N PHE A 211 -5.74 -31.74 -10.73
CA PHE A 211 -4.38 -31.93 -11.23
C PHE A 211 -3.93 -30.77 -12.13
N GLU A 212 -4.84 -30.25 -12.96
CA GLU A 212 -4.56 -29.18 -13.92
C GLU A 212 -4.22 -27.84 -13.25
N ARG A 213 -4.58 -27.69 -11.96
CA ARG A 213 -4.13 -26.58 -11.13
C ARG A 213 -2.64 -26.69 -10.80
N PHE A 214 -2.13 -27.91 -10.66
CA PHE A 214 -0.70 -28.19 -10.49
C PHE A 214 0.03 -28.10 -11.82
N LEU A 215 -0.44 -28.86 -12.81
CA LEU A 215 0.24 -29.06 -14.07
C LEU A 215 -0.76 -28.99 -15.22
N ASN A 216 -0.74 -27.88 -15.95
CA ASN A 216 -1.69 -27.61 -17.02
C ASN A 216 -1.10 -28.01 -18.39
N PRO A 217 -1.71 -28.97 -19.13
CA PRO A 217 -1.18 -29.41 -20.41
C PRO A 217 -1.22 -28.32 -21.50
N GLU A 218 -2.09 -27.32 -21.38
CA GLU A 218 -2.17 -26.19 -22.33
C GLU A 218 -1.07 -25.14 -22.10
N ARG A 219 -0.31 -25.24 -21.01
CA ARG A 219 0.77 -24.31 -20.67
C ARG A 219 1.93 -25.02 -19.99
N ILE A 220 3.03 -25.18 -20.72
CA ILE A 220 4.28 -25.65 -20.14
C ILE A 220 4.84 -24.58 -19.21
N SER A 221 4.72 -24.80 -17.91
CA SER A 221 5.41 -24.05 -16.87
C SER A 221 6.02 -25.00 -15.88
N MET A 222 7.12 -24.58 -15.26
CA MET A 222 7.81 -25.38 -14.26
C MET A 222 6.86 -25.72 -13.09
N PRO A 223 6.71 -27.02 -12.75
CA PRO A 223 5.96 -27.41 -11.56
C PRO A 223 6.70 -26.93 -10.31
N ASP A 224 5.95 -26.41 -9.34
CA ASP A 224 6.48 -25.97 -8.05
C ASP A 224 5.91 -26.87 -6.96
N MET A 225 6.77 -27.69 -6.35
CA MET A 225 6.42 -28.54 -5.20
C MET A 225 7.07 -27.95 -3.96
N ASP A 226 6.30 -27.11 -3.26
CA ASP A 226 6.68 -26.61 -1.93
C ASP A 226 6.68 -27.77 -0.93
N ILE A 227 7.81 -28.00 -0.28
CA ILE A 227 7.98 -29.12 0.67
C ILE A 227 8.44 -28.58 2.02
N ASP A 228 7.80 -29.09 3.06
CA ASP A 228 8.07 -28.69 4.44
C ASP A 228 8.82 -29.82 5.17
N PHE A 229 9.84 -29.45 5.93
CA PHE A 229 10.59 -30.35 6.80
C PHE A 229 10.61 -29.83 8.24
N ALA A 230 10.93 -30.69 9.20
CA ALA A 230 11.28 -30.27 10.55
C ALA A 230 12.41 -29.21 10.51
N ASP A 231 12.19 -28.06 11.15
CA ASP A 231 13.06 -26.87 11.09
C ASP A 231 14.50 -27.18 11.50
N ASP A 232 14.66 -28.01 12.52
CA ASP A 232 15.91 -28.45 13.12
C ASP A 232 16.68 -29.52 12.33
N ARG A 233 16.04 -30.17 11.35
CA ARG A 233 16.65 -31.25 10.55
C ARG A 233 16.65 -31.02 9.04
N ARG A 234 16.10 -29.89 8.54
CA ARG A 234 16.05 -29.59 7.09
C ARG A 234 17.43 -29.57 6.42
N ASP A 235 18.46 -29.12 7.11
CA ASP A 235 19.81 -28.99 6.56
C ASP A 235 20.44 -30.37 6.26
N GLU A 236 19.96 -31.45 6.89
CA GLU A 236 20.36 -32.82 6.55
C GLU A 236 19.88 -33.22 5.15
N VAL A 237 18.67 -32.79 4.77
CA VAL A 237 18.08 -33.08 3.46
C VAL A 237 18.79 -32.28 2.37
N ILE A 238 19.08 -31.00 2.62
CA ILE A 238 19.83 -30.16 1.68
C ILE A 238 21.23 -30.74 1.44
N ARG A 239 21.89 -31.21 2.51
CA ARG A 239 23.21 -31.86 2.41
C ARG A 239 23.14 -33.16 1.62
N TYR A 240 22.11 -33.98 1.85
CA TYR A 240 21.86 -35.18 1.04
C TYR A 240 21.73 -34.84 -0.44
N VAL A 241 20.93 -33.83 -0.79
CA VAL A 241 20.75 -33.39 -2.18
C VAL A 241 22.09 -32.94 -2.78
N ALA A 242 22.87 -32.13 -2.07
CA ALA A 242 24.18 -31.67 -2.54
C ALA A 242 25.19 -32.83 -2.70
N GLU A 243 25.12 -33.87 -1.87
CA GLU A 243 25.99 -35.05 -1.97
C GLU A 243 25.53 -36.02 -3.07
N ARG A 244 24.22 -36.16 -3.26
CA ARG A 244 23.60 -37.09 -4.22
C ARG A 244 23.70 -36.60 -5.67
N TYR A 245 23.48 -35.31 -5.89
CA TYR A 245 23.39 -34.71 -7.23
C TYR A 245 24.64 -33.92 -7.63
N GLY A 246 25.45 -33.48 -6.67
CA GLY A 246 26.67 -32.70 -6.90
C GLY A 246 26.65 -31.38 -6.13
N ARG A 247 27.81 -30.97 -5.58
CA ARG A 247 27.90 -29.76 -4.75
C ARG A 247 27.97 -28.47 -5.57
N ASP A 248 28.34 -28.58 -6.83
CA ASP A 248 28.44 -27.53 -7.84
C ASP A 248 27.13 -27.27 -8.59
N VAL A 249 26.20 -28.24 -8.56
CA VAL A 249 24.86 -28.11 -9.16
C VAL A 249 23.76 -27.70 -8.15
N VAL A 250 24.13 -27.53 -6.88
CA VAL A 250 23.22 -27.18 -5.78
C VAL A 250 23.71 -25.92 -5.07
N ALA A 251 22.86 -24.89 -4.95
CA ALA A 251 23.17 -23.68 -4.21
C ALA A 251 21.94 -23.07 -3.53
N HIS A 252 22.14 -22.41 -2.40
CA HIS A 252 21.07 -21.59 -1.80
C HIS A 252 20.81 -20.33 -2.61
N ILE A 253 19.58 -19.83 -2.60
CA ILE A 253 19.26 -18.57 -3.27
C ILE A 253 19.68 -17.37 -2.41
N ILE A 254 20.33 -16.38 -3.02
CA ILE A 254 20.63 -15.10 -2.35
C ILE A 254 19.37 -14.26 -2.12
N THR A 255 19.39 -13.53 -1.03
CA THR A 255 18.45 -12.46 -0.72
C THR A 255 19.21 -11.17 -0.50
N PHE A 256 18.65 -10.06 -0.97
CA PHE A 256 19.25 -8.75 -0.79
C PHE A 256 18.47 -8.02 0.31
N GLY A 257 19.13 -7.80 1.44
CA GLY A 257 18.57 -6.98 2.50
C GLY A 257 18.55 -5.52 2.05
N THR A 258 17.38 -4.93 1.87
CA THR A 258 17.24 -3.53 1.45
C THR A 258 17.07 -2.58 2.62
N LEU A 259 17.44 -1.31 2.43
CA LEU A 259 17.12 -0.24 3.37
C LEU A 259 15.63 0.10 3.30
N GLY A 260 14.81 -0.57 4.11
CA GLY A 260 13.41 -0.16 4.30
C GLY A 260 13.30 1.19 4.99
N ALA A 261 12.21 1.94 4.78
CA ALA A 261 12.01 3.31 5.28
C ALA A 261 12.50 3.57 6.72
N LYS A 262 12.11 2.72 7.67
CA LYS A 262 12.51 2.85 9.09
C LYS A 262 14.01 2.63 9.31
N ALA A 263 14.60 1.69 8.59
CA ALA A 263 16.03 1.40 8.66
C ALA A 263 16.83 2.55 8.04
N ALA A 264 16.42 3.04 6.87
CA ALA A 264 17.02 4.20 6.21
C ALA A 264 17.04 5.43 7.14
N ILE A 265 15.92 5.74 7.80
CA ILE A 265 15.84 6.84 8.77
C ILE A 265 16.81 6.65 9.95
N ARG A 266 16.87 5.43 10.50
CA ARG A 266 17.76 5.13 11.62
C ARG A 266 19.22 5.26 11.24
N ASP A 267 19.59 4.70 10.09
CA ASP A 267 20.97 4.71 9.60
C ASP A 267 21.42 6.12 9.19
N VAL A 268 20.56 6.90 8.51
CA VAL A 268 20.84 8.31 8.17
C VAL A 268 20.94 9.17 9.42
N GLY A 269 20.00 9.02 10.38
CA GLY A 269 20.06 9.75 11.64
C GLY A 269 21.34 9.48 12.43
N ARG A 270 21.81 8.22 12.44
CA ARG A 270 23.10 7.83 13.02
C ARG A 270 24.27 8.54 12.33
N VAL A 271 24.31 8.50 10.99
CA VAL A 271 25.39 9.11 10.20
C VAL A 271 25.43 10.63 10.34
N LEU A 272 24.27 11.27 10.54
CA LEU A 272 24.16 12.70 10.85
C LEU A 272 24.52 13.04 12.31
N GLY A 273 24.86 12.06 13.15
CA GLY A 273 25.23 12.26 14.55
C GLY A 273 24.03 12.58 15.47
N MET A 274 22.81 12.24 15.07
CA MET A 274 21.61 12.50 15.85
C MET A 274 21.44 11.48 17.00
N PRO A 275 20.88 11.88 18.16
CA PRO A 275 20.59 10.96 19.25
C PRO A 275 19.61 9.86 18.85
N TYR A 276 19.94 8.60 19.15
CA TYR A 276 19.11 7.43 18.79
C TYR A 276 17.65 7.56 19.24
N GLY A 277 17.41 8.09 20.45
CA GLY A 277 16.05 8.24 20.98
C GLY A 277 15.14 9.16 20.16
N ASP A 278 15.70 10.20 19.54
CA ASP A 278 14.95 11.11 18.68
C ASP A 278 14.72 10.48 17.29
N VAL A 279 15.75 9.82 16.76
CA VAL A 279 15.67 9.12 15.48
C VAL A 279 14.68 7.94 15.54
N ASP A 280 14.67 7.16 16.62
CA ASP A 280 13.72 6.06 16.81
C ASP A 280 12.29 6.55 16.99
N ARG A 281 12.09 7.70 17.68
CA ARG A 281 10.79 8.35 17.74
C ARG A 281 10.30 8.71 16.33
N ILE A 282 11.17 9.26 15.47
CA ILE A 282 10.82 9.57 14.08
C ILE A 282 10.55 8.29 13.27
N ALA A 283 11.38 7.25 13.39
CA ALA A 283 11.19 5.98 12.71
C ALA A 283 9.87 5.28 13.11
N LYS A 284 9.45 5.41 14.37
CA LYS A 284 8.15 4.92 14.87
C LYS A 284 6.96 5.74 14.36
N LEU A 285 7.18 7.00 14.01
CA LEU A 285 6.19 7.88 13.38
C LEU A 285 6.02 7.64 11.87
N VAL A 286 6.74 6.67 11.27
CA VAL A 286 6.57 6.29 9.86
C VAL A 286 5.39 5.31 9.70
N PRO A 287 4.25 5.83 9.22
CA PRO A 287 3.48 5.20 8.15
C PRO A 287 3.48 6.12 6.91
N THR A 288 4.18 5.67 5.86
CA THR A 288 4.23 6.20 4.48
C THR A 288 3.90 7.68 4.26
N PHE A 289 4.73 8.66 4.66
CA PHE A 289 4.89 10.01 4.04
C PHE A 289 6.10 10.81 4.60
N PRO A 290 6.57 11.89 3.93
CA PRO A 290 7.91 12.42 4.19
C PRO A 290 8.06 13.92 4.55
N LEU A 291 9.19 14.29 5.20
CA LEU A 291 9.71 15.66 5.49
C LEU A 291 11.27 15.73 5.67
N ASN A 292 12.00 16.42 4.79
CA ASN A 292 13.42 16.91 4.80
C ASN A 292 14.61 16.05 5.32
N MET A 293 14.51 15.26 6.40
CA MET A 293 15.48 14.16 6.66
C MET A 293 15.32 13.04 5.61
N TRP A 294 14.18 13.04 4.95
CA TRP A 294 13.79 12.06 3.98
C TRP A 294 14.48 12.21 2.64
N ASP A 295 15.11 13.32 2.23
CA ASP A 295 15.63 13.35 0.86
C ASP A 295 16.78 12.36 0.70
N ILE A 296 17.75 12.37 1.64
CA ILE A 296 18.77 11.32 1.71
C ILE A 296 18.13 9.95 2.01
N ALA A 297 17.22 9.85 2.99
CA ALA A 297 16.64 8.56 3.36
C ALA A 297 15.72 7.95 2.27
N ARG A 298 15.10 8.76 1.40
CA ARG A 298 14.30 8.36 0.23
C ARG A 298 15.22 7.97 -0.91
N THR A 299 16.27 8.73 -1.19
CA THR A 299 17.28 8.36 -2.19
C THR A 299 17.95 7.04 -1.83
N LEU A 300 18.13 6.76 -0.53
CA LEU A 300 18.68 5.49 -0.03
C LEU A 300 17.62 4.39 0.21
N GLU A 301 16.33 4.71 0.16
CA GLU A 301 15.28 3.71 0.36
C GLU A 301 15.29 2.70 -0.79
N GLY A 302 15.28 1.41 -0.46
CA GLY A 302 15.35 0.34 -1.45
C GLY A 302 16.77 0.02 -1.92
N CYS A 303 17.80 0.81 -1.57
CA CYS A 303 19.18 0.42 -1.81
C CYS A 303 19.51 -0.90 -1.11
N THR A 304 20.28 -1.74 -1.80
CA THR A 304 20.78 -3.00 -1.25
C THR A 304 21.85 -2.72 -0.19
N ARG A 305 21.68 -3.28 1.01
CA ARG A 305 22.59 -3.11 2.15
C ARG A 305 23.59 -4.25 2.27
N HIS A 306 23.12 -5.49 2.13
CA HIS A 306 23.96 -6.69 2.23
C HIS A 306 23.31 -7.87 1.51
N ALA A 307 24.15 -8.83 1.15
CA ALA A 307 23.72 -10.17 0.75
C ALA A 307 23.39 -11.01 1.98
N SER A 308 22.31 -11.78 1.90
CA SER A 308 21.89 -12.78 2.86
C SER A 308 21.44 -14.03 2.11
N VAL A 309 21.19 -15.13 2.82
CA VAL A 309 20.72 -16.39 2.25
C VAL A 309 19.21 -16.50 2.43
N HIS A 310 18.50 -16.99 1.40
CA HIS A 310 17.08 -17.30 1.50
C HIS A 310 16.86 -18.38 2.56
N ALA A 311 15.78 -18.25 3.34
CA ALA A 311 15.55 -19.15 4.48
C ALA A 311 15.28 -20.60 4.06
N SER A 312 14.66 -20.81 2.90
CA SER A 312 14.18 -22.11 2.41
C SER A 312 14.64 -22.50 1.01
N ALA A 313 15.04 -21.55 0.18
CA ALA A 313 15.07 -21.78 -1.27
C ALA A 313 16.46 -22.22 -1.71
N VAL A 314 16.49 -23.31 -2.46
CA VAL A 314 17.67 -23.93 -3.05
C VAL A 314 17.43 -24.07 -4.54
N VAL A 315 18.50 -23.92 -5.33
CA VAL A 315 18.52 -24.18 -6.76
C VAL A 315 19.19 -25.51 -7.00
N ILE A 316 18.64 -26.30 -7.90
CA ILE A 316 19.21 -27.56 -8.37
C ILE A 316 19.23 -27.52 -9.89
N SER A 317 20.36 -27.86 -10.51
CA SER A 317 20.58 -27.81 -11.96
C SER A 317 21.01 -29.17 -12.52
N ASP A 318 20.96 -29.37 -13.84
CA ASP A 318 21.59 -30.50 -14.53
C ASP A 318 23.08 -30.32 -14.81
N GLU A 319 23.54 -29.07 -14.82
CA GLU A 319 24.91 -28.64 -15.13
C GLU A 319 25.45 -27.75 -13.97
N PRO A 320 26.78 -27.60 -13.82
CA PRO A 320 27.38 -26.73 -12.81
C PRO A 320 26.78 -25.32 -12.85
N LEU A 321 26.41 -24.78 -11.68
CA LEU A 321 25.65 -23.53 -11.62
C LEU A 321 26.44 -22.32 -12.13
N ASP A 322 27.77 -22.35 -12.06
CA ASP A 322 28.65 -21.29 -12.55
C ASP A 322 28.70 -21.17 -14.08
N GLU A 323 28.18 -22.16 -14.82
CA GLU A 323 27.97 -22.06 -16.26
C GLU A 323 26.75 -21.17 -16.62
N HIS A 324 25.79 -21.05 -15.69
CA HIS A 324 24.51 -20.39 -15.92
C HIS A 324 24.35 -19.08 -15.14
N ILE A 325 24.89 -19.03 -13.91
CA ILE A 325 24.70 -17.93 -12.98
C ILE A 325 25.98 -17.61 -12.21
N PRO A 326 26.20 -16.34 -11.83
CA PRO A 326 27.26 -16.03 -10.89
C PRO A 326 26.96 -16.69 -9.54
N LEU A 327 28.02 -17.06 -8.82
CA LEU A 327 27.94 -17.63 -7.47
C LEU A 327 28.60 -16.72 -6.44
N TYR A 328 28.09 -16.77 -5.22
CA TYR A 328 28.58 -16.06 -4.05
C TYR A 328 28.99 -17.08 -2.98
N LYS A 329 30.18 -16.87 -2.38
CA LYS A 329 30.67 -17.67 -1.27
C LYS A 329 30.77 -16.82 -0.01
N ASP A 330 29.91 -17.10 0.97
CA ASP A 330 30.06 -16.55 2.32
C ASP A 330 31.20 -17.31 3.02
N PRO A 331 32.28 -16.64 3.47
CA PRO A 331 33.38 -17.30 4.18
C PRO A 331 32.96 -18.02 5.46
N LYS A 332 31.79 -17.69 6.03
CA LYS A 332 31.25 -18.30 7.24
C LYS A 332 30.39 -19.54 6.96
N ARG A 333 30.10 -19.86 5.69
CA ARG A 333 29.19 -20.94 5.30
C ARG A 333 29.84 -21.93 4.34
N PRO A 334 29.69 -23.24 4.56
CA PRO A 334 30.22 -24.24 3.65
C PRO A 334 29.41 -24.37 2.35
N GLU A 335 28.17 -23.88 2.28
CA GLU A 335 27.31 -23.98 1.10
C GLU A 335 27.62 -22.91 0.03
N LEU A 336 27.22 -23.16 -1.22
CA LEU A 336 27.22 -22.16 -2.29
C LEU A 336 25.93 -21.34 -2.26
N ILE A 337 26.01 -20.08 -2.69
CA ILE A 337 24.87 -19.17 -2.77
C ILE A 337 24.82 -18.60 -4.19
N THR A 338 23.63 -18.46 -4.78
CA THR A 338 23.48 -17.85 -6.10
C THR A 338 23.86 -16.36 -6.07
N GLY A 339 24.29 -15.79 -7.19
CA GLY A 339 24.49 -14.34 -7.33
C GLY A 339 23.19 -13.61 -7.71
N TYR A 340 22.20 -14.34 -8.23
CA TYR A 340 20.88 -13.82 -8.56
C TYR A 340 19.83 -14.23 -7.53
N ALA A 341 18.96 -13.28 -7.18
CA ALA A 341 17.79 -13.54 -6.36
C ALA A 341 16.75 -14.42 -7.12
N MET A 342 15.72 -14.86 -6.41
CA MET A 342 14.72 -15.84 -6.89
C MET A 342 14.12 -15.52 -8.27
N GLY A 343 13.71 -14.28 -8.53
CA GLY A 343 13.00 -13.93 -9.78
C GLY A 343 13.79 -14.21 -11.06
N PRO A 344 15.04 -13.72 -11.21
CA PRO A 344 15.88 -14.08 -12.35
C PRO A 344 16.20 -15.58 -12.46
N ILE A 345 16.40 -16.29 -11.35
CA ILE A 345 16.65 -17.75 -11.35
C ILE A 345 15.52 -18.50 -12.06
N GLU A 346 14.26 -18.21 -11.69
CA GLU A 346 13.09 -18.84 -12.31
C GLU A 346 12.97 -18.52 -13.80
N LYS A 347 13.33 -17.30 -14.21
CA LYS A 347 13.29 -16.89 -15.62
C LYS A 347 14.34 -17.61 -16.46
N LEU A 348 15.52 -17.89 -15.89
CA LEU A 348 16.58 -18.67 -16.53
C LEU A 348 16.26 -20.17 -16.61
N GLY A 349 15.09 -20.59 -16.11
CA GLY A 349 14.64 -21.97 -16.18
C GLY A 349 15.35 -22.93 -15.23
N LEU A 350 16.13 -22.41 -14.27
CA LEU A 350 16.73 -23.19 -13.20
C LEU A 350 15.66 -23.66 -12.21
N LEU A 351 15.73 -24.93 -11.78
CA LEU A 351 14.79 -25.46 -10.82
C LEU A 351 15.03 -24.86 -9.43
N LYS A 352 14.03 -24.14 -8.94
CA LYS A 352 13.94 -23.69 -7.56
C LYS A 352 13.14 -24.71 -6.75
N MET A 353 13.64 -25.06 -5.57
CA MET A 353 12.92 -25.85 -4.58
C MET A 353 12.95 -25.16 -3.22
N ASP A 354 11.79 -25.07 -2.56
CA ASP A 354 11.68 -24.56 -1.20
C ASP A 354 11.74 -25.73 -0.20
N PHE A 355 12.85 -25.81 0.55
CA PHE A 355 13.04 -26.67 1.72
C PHE A 355 12.66 -25.88 2.98
N LEU A 356 11.36 -25.71 3.21
CA LEU A 356 10.88 -24.87 4.32
C LEU A 356 11.01 -25.60 5.66
N GLY A 357 11.69 -24.97 6.62
CA GLY A 357 11.70 -25.42 8.00
C GLY A 357 10.43 -25.01 8.75
N LEU A 358 9.58 -25.98 9.10
CA LEU A 358 8.39 -25.75 9.92
C LEU A 358 8.59 -26.24 11.35
N ARG A 359 8.58 -25.30 12.29
CA ARG A 359 8.61 -25.61 13.73
C ARG A 359 7.45 -26.50 14.17
N THR A 360 6.30 -26.40 13.52
CA THR A 360 5.15 -27.28 13.78
C THR A 360 5.53 -28.76 13.60
N LEU A 361 6.29 -29.09 12.55
CA LEU A 361 6.75 -30.46 12.31
C LEU A 361 7.74 -30.93 13.36
N THR A 362 8.67 -30.06 13.78
CA THR A 362 9.59 -30.34 14.89
C THR A 362 8.82 -30.61 16.20
N VAL A 363 7.83 -29.77 16.52
CA VAL A 363 6.99 -29.95 17.73
C VAL A 363 6.23 -31.27 17.67
N LEU A 364 5.64 -31.61 16.52
CA LEU A 364 4.93 -32.88 16.33
C LEU A 364 5.88 -34.08 16.48
N ALA A 365 7.04 -34.06 15.82
CA ALA A 365 8.04 -35.12 15.92
C ALA A 365 8.50 -35.35 17.37
N ASN A 366 8.85 -34.27 18.09
CA ASN A 366 9.25 -34.34 19.50
C ASN A 366 8.11 -34.87 20.39
N THR A 367 6.87 -34.49 20.09
CA THR A 367 5.70 -34.97 20.85
C THR A 367 5.51 -36.48 20.65
N ALA A 368 5.59 -36.98 19.41
CA ALA A 368 5.50 -38.41 19.13
C ALA A 368 6.64 -39.20 19.78
N GLU A 369 7.86 -38.67 19.76
CA GLU A 369 9.01 -39.28 20.43
C GLU A 369 8.79 -39.38 21.94
N LEU A 370 8.36 -38.29 22.59
CA LEU A 370 8.07 -38.27 24.03
C LEU A 370 6.94 -39.22 24.42
N ILE A 371 5.89 -39.33 23.60
CA ILE A 371 4.81 -40.30 23.79
C ILE A 371 5.35 -41.73 23.69
N ASN A 372 6.21 -42.01 22.72
CA ASN A 372 6.82 -43.33 22.57
C ASN A 372 7.74 -43.66 23.76
N GLN A 373 8.55 -42.71 24.23
CA GLN A 373 9.43 -42.90 25.39
C GLN A 373 8.64 -43.08 26.70
N SER A 374 7.55 -42.34 26.88
CA SER A 374 6.78 -42.35 28.13
C SER A 374 5.74 -43.46 28.20
N HIS A 375 5.18 -43.87 27.06
CA HIS A 375 4.05 -44.79 26.99
C HIS A 375 4.27 -46.01 26.08
N GLY A 376 5.40 -46.09 25.37
CA GLY A 376 5.66 -47.17 24.40
C GLY A 376 4.75 -47.13 23.17
N ILE A 377 4.10 -45.99 22.90
CA ILE A 377 3.16 -45.82 21.80
C ILE A 377 3.86 -45.08 20.66
N THR A 378 4.02 -45.75 19.52
CA THR A 378 4.50 -45.12 18.28
C THR A 378 3.33 -44.46 17.56
N ILE A 379 3.46 -43.17 17.25
CA ILE A 379 2.45 -42.39 16.53
C ILE A 379 2.84 -42.30 15.05
N ASP A 380 1.96 -42.81 14.18
CA ASP A 380 2.02 -42.55 12.75
C ASP A 380 1.04 -41.44 12.40
N PHE A 381 1.57 -40.25 12.07
CA PHE A 381 0.75 -39.09 11.72
C PHE A 381 -0.08 -39.30 10.45
N ASP A 382 0.41 -40.12 9.52
CA ASP A 382 -0.22 -40.34 8.22
C ASP A 382 -1.42 -41.30 8.33
N ALA A 383 -1.53 -42.03 9.44
CA ALA A 383 -2.60 -42.98 9.73
C ALA A 383 -3.64 -42.46 10.74
N LEU A 384 -3.52 -41.21 11.22
CA LEU A 384 -4.45 -40.64 12.20
C LEU A 384 -5.87 -40.48 11.62
N PRO A 385 -6.94 -40.80 12.40
CA PRO A 385 -8.31 -40.59 11.96
C PRO A 385 -8.62 -39.09 11.84
N LEU A 386 -9.33 -38.71 10.77
CA LEU A 386 -9.71 -37.32 10.49
C LEU A 386 -11.06 -36.93 11.08
N ASP A 387 -11.75 -37.86 11.75
CA ASP A 387 -13.08 -37.74 12.34
C ASP A 387 -13.08 -37.87 13.87
N ASP A 388 -11.93 -37.65 14.53
CA ASP A 388 -11.83 -37.74 16.00
C ASP A 388 -12.70 -36.69 16.71
N ALA A 389 -13.74 -37.17 17.40
CA ALA A 389 -14.72 -36.31 18.07
C ALA A 389 -14.09 -35.43 19.18
N LYS A 390 -13.03 -35.90 19.85
CA LYS A 390 -12.37 -35.13 20.92
C LYS A 390 -11.57 -33.96 20.35
N ALA A 391 -10.93 -34.14 19.19
CA ALA A 391 -10.25 -33.09 18.47
C ALA A 391 -11.24 -31.98 18.04
N TYR A 392 -12.40 -32.35 17.47
CA TYR A 392 -13.42 -31.38 17.08
C TYR A 392 -14.08 -30.67 18.27
N ALA A 393 -14.22 -31.35 19.41
CA ALA A 393 -14.68 -30.71 20.65
C ALA A 393 -13.71 -29.60 21.09
N LEU A 394 -12.40 -29.85 21.06
CA LEU A 394 -11.36 -28.86 21.38
C LEU A 394 -11.44 -27.64 20.44
N LEU A 395 -11.62 -27.88 19.14
CA LEU A 395 -11.78 -26.81 18.14
C LEU A 395 -13.07 -26.00 18.36
N SER A 396 -14.19 -26.67 18.66
CA SER A 396 -15.49 -26.05 18.90
C SER A 396 -15.52 -25.22 20.20
N GLU A 397 -14.77 -25.63 21.22
CA GLU A 397 -14.52 -24.86 22.44
C GLU A 397 -13.52 -23.70 22.22
N ALA A 398 -12.90 -23.64 21.03
CA ALA A 398 -11.82 -22.73 20.66
C ALA A 398 -10.64 -22.76 21.63
N ARG A 399 -10.30 -23.97 22.11
CA ARG A 399 -9.11 -24.25 22.92
C ARG A 399 -7.87 -24.46 22.05
N THR A 400 -7.65 -23.54 21.12
CA THR A 400 -6.68 -23.68 20.02
C THR A 400 -5.37 -22.93 20.26
N PHE A 401 -5.00 -22.64 21.50
CA PHE A 401 -3.69 -22.05 21.78
C PHE A 401 -2.60 -23.08 21.47
N GLY A 402 -1.61 -22.71 20.65
CA GLY A 402 -0.62 -23.66 20.13
C GLY A 402 -1.12 -24.62 19.05
N VAL A 403 -2.35 -24.45 18.53
CA VAL A 403 -2.85 -25.20 17.37
C VAL A 403 -2.59 -24.38 16.10
N PHE A 404 -1.71 -24.91 15.25
CA PHE A 404 -1.23 -24.24 14.04
C PHE A 404 -2.36 -23.62 13.21
N GLN A 405 -2.18 -22.35 12.79
CA GLN A 405 -3.13 -21.50 12.06
C GLN A 405 -4.42 -21.08 12.80
N LEU A 406 -4.74 -21.65 13.95
CA LEU A 406 -6.05 -21.47 14.60
C LEU A 406 -6.01 -20.66 15.90
N GLU A 407 -4.90 -19.98 16.20
CA GLU A 407 -4.63 -19.38 17.52
C GLU A 407 -5.19 -17.96 17.73
N SER A 408 -5.40 -17.21 16.63
CA SER A 408 -5.76 -15.79 16.71
C SER A 408 -7.10 -15.59 17.40
N SER A 409 -7.31 -14.43 18.05
CA SER A 409 -8.56 -14.15 18.79
C SER A 409 -9.80 -14.25 17.88
N GLY A 410 -9.78 -13.59 16.73
CA GLY A 410 -10.94 -13.63 15.84
C GLY A 410 -11.13 -14.98 15.13
N MET A 411 -10.06 -15.74 14.88
CA MET A 411 -10.19 -17.12 14.39
C MET A 411 -10.88 -18.00 15.44
N ARG A 412 -10.47 -17.88 16.71
CA ARG A 412 -11.12 -18.56 17.83
C ARG A 412 -12.60 -18.21 17.96
N ASP A 413 -12.95 -16.93 17.81
CA ASP A 413 -14.35 -16.49 17.83
C ASP A 413 -15.15 -17.08 16.68
N ALA A 414 -14.55 -17.18 15.48
CA ALA A 414 -15.16 -17.83 14.33
C ALA A 414 -15.35 -19.34 14.54
N LEU A 415 -14.38 -20.03 15.16
CA LEU A 415 -14.49 -21.45 15.49
C LEU A 415 -15.61 -21.75 16.50
N ARG A 416 -15.74 -20.96 17.58
CA ARG A 416 -16.85 -21.13 18.55
C ARG A 416 -18.22 -21.01 17.91
N GLN A 417 -18.32 -20.09 16.95
CA GLN A 417 -19.55 -19.88 16.19
C GLN A 417 -19.77 -20.97 15.15
N LEU A 418 -18.72 -21.42 14.46
CA LEU A 418 -18.80 -22.45 13.42
C LEU A 418 -19.13 -23.83 13.99
N ARG A 419 -18.55 -24.18 15.15
CA ARG A 419 -18.55 -25.53 15.74
C ARG A 419 -18.16 -26.60 14.71
N PRO A 420 -16.88 -26.65 14.28
CA PRO A 420 -16.43 -27.61 13.26
C PRO A 420 -16.66 -29.05 13.72
N GLU A 421 -17.17 -29.89 12.82
CA GLU A 421 -17.46 -31.32 13.08
C GLU A 421 -16.70 -32.25 12.12
N ARG A 422 -16.04 -31.67 11.12
CA ARG A 422 -15.27 -32.36 10.09
C ARG A 422 -14.15 -31.47 9.55
N LEU A 423 -13.20 -32.05 8.83
CA LEU A 423 -11.98 -31.34 8.42
C LEU A 423 -12.29 -30.24 7.39
N GLU A 424 -13.28 -30.46 6.53
CA GLU A 424 -13.73 -29.52 5.51
C GLU A 424 -14.20 -28.19 6.11
N ASP A 425 -14.74 -28.21 7.34
CA ASP A 425 -15.15 -27.00 8.05
C ASP A 425 -13.92 -26.15 8.46
N VAL A 426 -12.83 -26.83 8.87
CA VAL A 426 -11.57 -26.20 9.25
C VAL A 426 -10.88 -25.63 8.01
N ILE A 427 -10.84 -26.40 6.92
CA ILE A 427 -10.31 -25.97 5.61
C ILE A 427 -11.05 -24.72 5.12
N ALA A 428 -12.38 -24.71 5.19
CA ALA A 428 -13.20 -23.57 4.80
C ALA A 428 -12.90 -22.35 5.67
N MET A 429 -12.80 -22.52 6.99
CA MET A 429 -12.55 -21.40 7.91
C MET A 429 -11.18 -20.77 7.68
N VAL A 430 -10.12 -21.57 7.52
CA VAL A 430 -8.77 -21.07 7.18
C VAL A 430 -8.75 -20.33 5.84
N SER A 431 -9.61 -20.74 4.90
CA SER A 431 -9.75 -20.11 3.58
C SER A 431 -10.51 -18.78 3.65
N LEU A 432 -11.60 -18.74 4.44
CA LEU A 432 -12.45 -17.57 4.61
C LEU A 432 -11.83 -16.50 5.52
N TYR A 433 -10.99 -16.88 6.48
CA TYR A 433 -10.35 -15.97 7.44
C TYR A 433 -9.16 -15.22 6.81
N ARG A 434 -9.41 -14.58 5.67
CA ARG A 434 -8.47 -13.77 4.87
C ARG A 434 -9.14 -12.46 4.44
N PRO A 435 -8.38 -11.36 4.25
CA PRO A 435 -8.94 -10.09 3.77
C PRO A 435 -9.67 -10.27 2.43
N GLY A 436 -10.96 -9.90 2.37
CA GLY A 436 -11.84 -10.13 1.21
C GLY A 436 -12.96 -11.13 1.52
N PRO A 437 -12.69 -12.44 1.59
CA PRO A 437 -13.71 -13.44 1.89
C PRO A 437 -14.20 -13.46 3.36
N MET A 438 -13.57 -12.73 4.28
CA MET A 438 -14.02 -12.63 5.68
C MET A 438 -15.48 -12.20 5.83
N ASP A 439 -15.98 -11.37 4.92
CA ASP A 439 -17.37 -10.90 4.91
C ASP A 439 -18.37 -12.05 4.68
N LEU A 440 -17.92 -13.19 4.16
CA LEU A 440 -18.73 -14.39 3.92
C LEU A 440 -18.81 -15.32 5.15
N ILE A 441 -17.97 -15.11 6.18
CA ILE A 441 -17.94 -15.98 7.38
C ILE A 441 -19.31 -16.05 8.07
N PRO A 442 -20.03 -14.93 8.31
CA PRO A 442 -21.34 -14.99 8.95
C PRO A 442 -22.37 -15.79 8.14
N ASP A 443 -22.38 -15.65 6.81
CA ASP A 443 -23.28 -16.42 5.93
C ASP A 443 -22.92 -17.90 5.94
N PHE A 444 -21.63 -18.24 5.85
CA PHE A 444 -21.14 -19.62 5.93
C PHE A 444 -21.60 -20.32 7.23
N ILE A 445 -21.40 -19.66 8.38
CA ILE A 445 -21.83 -20.17 9.68
C ILE A 445 -23.36 -20.27 9.76
N GLY A 446 -24.08 -19.24 9.30
CA GLY A 446 -25.54 -19.21 9.30
C GLY A 446 -26.15 -20.36 8.49
N ARG A 447 -25.58 -20.67 7.32
CA ARG A 447 -26.02 -21.79 6.47
C ARG A 447 -25.71 -23.14 7.09
N LYS A 448 -24.49 -23.33 7.61
CA LYS A 448 -24.12 -24.57 8.31
C LYS A 448 -25.07 -24.88 9.46
N GLN A 449 -25.45 -23.87 10.23
CA GLN A 449 -26.31 -24.01 11.41
C GLN A 449 -27.81 -24.05 11.09
N GLY A 450 -28.18 -24.06 9.80
CA GLY A 450 -29.58 -24.05 9.36
C GLY A 450 -30.33 -22.75 9.67
N ARG A 451 -29.63 -21.68 10.08
CA ARG A 451 -30.23 -20.35 10.33
C ARG A 451 -30.52 -19.61 9.03
N VAL A 452 -29.77 -19.91 7.99
CA VAL A 452 -29.93 -19.37 6.63
C VAL A 452 -30.19 -20.54 5.69
N LYS A 453 -31.24 -20.44 4.86
CA LYS A 453 -31.55 -21.47 3.86
C LYS A 453 -30.47 -21.47 2.78
N ILE A 454 -29.90 -22.64 2.49
CA ILE A 454 -28.95 -22.80 1.38
C ILE A 454 -29.72 -22.71 0.06
N THR A 455 -29.32 -21.77 -0.79
CA THR A 455 -29.88 -21.57 -2.14
C THR A 455 -28.77 -21.65 -3.16
N TYR A 456 -29.02 -22.36 -4.26
CA TYR A 456 -28.10 -22.48 -5.38
C TYR A 456 -28.72 -21.79 -6.60
N GLU A 457 -27.94 -20.94 -7.27
CA GLU A 457 -28.41 -20.25 -8.48
C GLU A 457 -28.43 -21.21 -9.69
N HIS A 458 -27.66 -22.32 -9.63
CA HIS A 458 -27.57 -23.31 -10.71
C HIS A 458 -27.20 -24.71 -10.16
N PRO A 459 -27.65 -25.83 -10.77
CA PRO A 459 -27.29 -27.18 -10.34
C PRO A 459 -25.79 -27.46 -10.27
N ALA A 460 -24.98 -26.85 -11.14
CA ALA A 460 -23.52 -26.93 -11.06
C ALA A 460 -22.97 -26.38 -9.75
N MET A 461 -23.55 -25.29 -9.23
CA MET A 461 -23.16 -24.79 -7.91
C MET A 461 -23.49 -25.79 -6.83
N GLU A 462 -24.67 -26.42 -6.87
CA GLU A 462 -24.99 -27.47 -5.90
C GLU A 462 -23.96 -28.60 -5.93
N LYS A 463 -23.60 -29.08 -7.13
CA LYS A 463 -22.63 -30.17 -7.32
C LYS A 463 -21.27 -29.86 -6.65
N PHE A 464 -20.74 -28.65 -6.80
CA PHE A 464 -19.36 -28.33 -6.38
C PHE A 464 -19.25 -27.52 -5.07
N THR A 465 -20.35 -26.90 -4.61
CA THR A 465 -20.34 -26.05 -3.40
C THR A 465 -21.20 -26.61 -2.27
N ARG A 466 -21.73 -27.84 -2.39
CA ARG A 466 -22.49 -28.50 -1.32
C ARG A 466 -21.70 -28.56 -0.01
N GLU A 467 -20.42 -28.93 -0.08
CA GLU A 467 -19.57 -29.06 1.09
C GLU A 467 -19.25 -27.72 1.76
N SER A 468 -19.30 -26.63 0.99
CA SER A 468 -19.14 -25.26 1.46
C SER A 468 -20.48 -24.51 1.58
N TYR A 469 -21.58 -25.25 1.76
CA TYR A 469 -22.92 -24.73 2.03
C TYR A 469 -23.42 -23.71 0.98
N GLY A 470 -23.10 -23.93 -0.30
CA GLY A 470 -23.52 -23.05 -1.40
C GLY A 470 -22.69 -21.78 -1.54
N ILE A 471 -21.54 -21.68 -0.88
CA ILE A 471 -20.61 -20.55 -0.98
C ILE A 471 -19.37 -21.02 -1.75
N MET A 472 -18.96 -20.28 -2.77
CA MET A 472 -17.68 -20.54 -3.46
C MET A 472 -16.54 -20.05 -2.56
N VAL A 473 -15.87 -20.99 -1.89
CA VAL A 473 -14.77 -20.75 -0.95
C VAL A 473 -13.42 -21.08 -1.58
N TYR A 474 -13.40 -21.95 -2.59
CA TYR A 474 -12.17 -22.46 -3.20
C TYR A 474 -12.06 -22.04 -4.67
N GLN A 475 -10.81 -21.90 -5.12
CA GLN A 475 -10.51 -21.60 -6.53
C GLN A 475 -10.92 -22.76 -7.45
N GLU A 476 -10.78 -24.00 -6.97
CA GLU A 476 -11.21 -25.23 -7.64
C GLU A 476 -12.70 -25.21 -7.94
N GLN A 477 -13.52 -24.75 -6.99
CA GLN A 477 -14.97 -24.65 -7.16
C GLN A 477 -15.32 -23.67 -8.29
N ILE A 478 -14.61 -22.54 -8.37
CA ILE A 478 -14.78 -21.58 -9.46
C ILE A 478 -14.43 -22.22 -10.80
N MET A 479 -13.32 -22.96 -10.86
CA MET A 479 -12.89 -23.65 -12.08
C MET A 479 -13.91 -24.70 -12.52
N GLN A 480 -14.39 -25.53 -11.59
CA GLN A 480 -15.39 -26.57 -11.84
C GLN A 480 -16.73 -25.99 -12.27
N VAL A 481 -17.21 -24.94 -11.61
CA VAL A 481 -18.45 -24.23 -11.97
C VAL A 481 -18.32 -23.61 -13.37
N ALA A 482 -17.19 -22.97 -13.68
CA ALA A 482 -16.94 -22.40 -15.00
C ALA A 482 -16.91 -23.48 -16.11
N SER A 483 -16.25 -24.60 -15.85
CA SER A 483 -16.17 -25.71 -16.81
C SER A 483 -17.54 -26.37 -17.07
N GLU A 484 -18.31 -26.65 -16.02
CA GLU A 484 -19.63 -27.28 -16.14
C GLU A 484 -20.63 -26.34 -16.83
N MET A 485 -20.69 -25.07 -16.41
CA MET A 485 -21.68 -24.12 -16.90
C MET A 485 -21.35 -23.55 -18.27
N ALA A 486 -20.11 -23.13 -18.49
CA ALA A 486 -19.70 -22.41 -19.69
C ALA A 486 -18.86 -23.26 -20.64
N GLY A 487 -18.52 -24.50 -20.28
CA GLY A 487 -17.72 -25.38 -21.13
C GLY A 487 -16.26 -25.03 -21.23
N PHE A 488 -15.74 -24.26 -20.27
CA PHE A 488 -14.32 -23.96 -20.20
C PHE A 488 -13.53 -25.27 -20.09
N THR A 489 -12.44 -25.38 -20.84
CA THR A 489 -11.43 -26.40 -20.52
C THR A 489 -10.85 -26.12 -19.13
N MET A 490 -10.24 -27.11 -18.49
CA MET A 490 -9.56 -26.86 -17.21
C MET A 490 -8.42 -25.84 -17.34
N GLY A 491 -7.80 -25.72 -18.52
CA GLY A 491 -6.80 -24.70 -18.80
C GLY A 491 -7.38 -23.28 -18.90
N GLU A 492 -8.53 -23.12 -19.57
CA GLU A 492 -9.27 -21.86 -19.57
C GLU A 492 -9.76 -21.48 -18.17
N ALA A 493 -10.21 -22.46 -17.39
CA ALA A 493 -10.62 -22.27 -16.00
C ALA A 493 -9.46 -21.81 -15.09
N ASP A 494 -8.25 -22.35 -15.23
CA ASP A 494 -7.07 -21.83 -14.51
C ASP A 494 -6.73 -20.40 -14.97
N THR A 495 -6.92 -20.07 -16.24
CA THR A 495 -6.73 -18.72 -16.75
C THR A 495 -7.68 -17.72 -16.09
N LEU A 496 -8.97 -18.06 -15.98
CA LEU A 496 -9.97 -17.29 -15.23
C LEU A 496 -9.54 -17.07 -13.77
N ARG A 497 -9.14 -18.14 -13.08
CA ARG A 497 -8.66 -18.09 -11.70
C ARG A 497 -7.43 -17.17 -11.54
N ARG A 498 -6.47 -17.21 -12.48
CA ARG A 498 -5.30 -16.31 -12.47
C ARG A 498 -5.69 -14.86 -12.67
N ALA A 499 -6.62 -14.59 -13.59
CA ALA A 499 -7.17 -13.25 -13.80
C ALA A 499 -7.77 -12.68 -12.51
N MET A 500 -8.55 -13.51 -11.81
CA MET A 500 -9.11 -13.20 -10.49
C MET A 500 -8.03 -12.94 -9.44
N GLY A 501 -7.03 -13.84 -9.33
CA GLY A 501 -5.95 -13.71 -8.36
C GLY A 501 -5.05 -12.47 -8.58
N LYS A 502 -4.75 -12.13 -9.83
CA LYS A 502 -3.95 -10.95 -10.20
C LYS A 502 -4.75 -9.65 -10.27
N LYS A 503 -6.08 -9.73 -10.16
CA LYS A 503 -7.00 -8.59 -10.34
C LYS A 503 -6.82 -7.93 -11.71
N ASP A 504 -6.54 -8.73 -12.73
CA ASP A 504 -6.32 -8.28 -14.09
C ASP A 504 -7.67 -7.94 -14.74
N ARG A 505 -7.92 -6.65 -14.94
CA ARG A 505 -9.21 -6.15 -15.41
C ARG A 505 -9.51 -6.53 -16.85
N ASP A 506 -8.50 -6.48 -17.71
CA ASP A 506 -8.67 -6.72 -19.13
C ASP A 506 -8.91 -8.21 -19.34
N LEU A 507 -8.13 -9.06 -18.67
CA LEU A 507 -8.32 -10.51 -18.72
C LEU A 507 -9.66 -10.92 -18.11
N MET A 508 -10.09 -10.31 -16.99
CA MET A 508 -11.42 -10.57 -16.40
C MET A 508 -12.56 -10.23 -17.35
N ALA A 509 -12.45 -9.12 -18.09
CA ALA A 509 -13.47 -8.73 -19.07
C ALA A 509 -13.54 -9.73 -20.24
N THR A 510 -12.39 -10.18 -20.76
CA THR A 510 -12.32 -11.23 -21.79
C THR A 510 -12.94 -12.54 -21.32
N GLN A 511 -12.60 -12.98 -20.10
CA GLN A 511 -13.13 -14.22 -19.54
C GLN A 511 -14.63 -14.13 -19.24
N ARG A 512 -15.13 -12.96 -18.83
CA ARG A 512 -16.57 -12.73 -18.63
C ARG A 512 -17.34 -12.94 -19.92
N ALA A 513 -16.85 -12.38 -21.03
CA ALA A 513 -17.50 -12.51 -22.33
C ALA A 513 -17.58 -13.97 -22.77
N LYS A 514 -16.46 -14.71 -22.64
CA LYS A 514 -16.42 -16.16 -22.91
C LYS A 514 -17.37 -16.94 -22.01
N PHE A 515 -17.38 -16.68 -20.71
CA PHE A 515 -18.23 -17.38 -19.75
C PHE A 515 -19.72 -17.21 -20.07
N LEU A 516 -20.15 -15.98 -20.38
CA LEU A 516 -21.55 -15.72 -20.73
C LEU A 516 -21.95 -16.36 -22.07
N ALA A 517 -21.06 -16.37 -23.06
CA ALA A 517 -21.30 -17.02 -24.34
C ALA A 517 -21.46 -18.54 -24.17
N GLY A 518 -20.52 -19.18 -23.47
CA GLY A 518 -20.57 -20.63 -23.20
C GLY A 518 -21.79 -21.04 -22.37
N CYS A 519 -22.17 -20.23 -21.37
CA CYS A 519 -23.41 -20.43 -20.61
C CYS A 519 -24.65 -20.39 -21.51
N ALA A 520 -24.71 -19.45 -22.46
CA ALA A 520 -25.82 -19.34 -23.39
C ALA A 520 -25.91 -20.55 -24.33
N GLU A 521 -24.78 -21.03 -24.85
CA GLU A 521 -24.70 -22.24 -25.70
C GLU A 521 -25.16 -23.50 -24.96
N ARG A 522 -24.95 -23.57 -23.64
CA ARG A 522 -25.35 -24.68 -22.77
C ARG A 522 -26.72 -24.51 -22.11
N GLY A 523 -27.50 -23.51 -22.55
CA GLY A 523 -28.88 -23.32 -22.11
C GLY A 523 -29.06 -22.70 -20.73
N THR A 524 -28.03 -22.06 -20.16
CA THR A 524 -28.15 -21.26 -18.93
C THR A 524 -28.68 -19.87 -19.28
N ASP A 525 -29.72 -19.41 -18.60
CA ASP A 525 -30.26 -18.07 -18.83
C ASP A 525 -29.25 -16.97 -18.46
N LYS A 526 -29.28 -15.88 -19.23
CA LYS A 526 -28.32 -14.78 -19.07
C LYS A 526 -28.32 -14.19 -17.66
N LYS A 527 -29.48 -14.07 -17.01
CA LYS A 527 -29.59 -13.45 -15.69
C LYS A 527 -28.91 -14.31 -14.63
N THR A 528 -29.11 -15.62 -14.67
CA THR A 528 -28.42 -16.58 -13.82
C THR A 528 -26.92 -16.60 -14.08
N ALA A 529 -26.49 -16.61 -15.35
CA ALA A 529 -25.07 -16.56 -15.70
C ALA A 529 -24.38 -15.27 -15.19
N GLU A 530 -25.02 -14.11 -15.34
CA GLU A 530 -24.51 -12.84 -14.81
C GLU A 530 -24.45 -12.85 -13.28
N ARG A 531 -25.46 -13.41 -12.63
CA ARG A 531 -25.50 -13.52 -11.16
C ARG A 531 -24.37 -14.38 -10.62
N ILE A 532 -24.08 -15.51 -11.26
CA ILE A 532 -23.02 -16.41 -10.86
C ILE A 532 -21.65 -15.78 -11.11
N TRP A 533 -21.48 -15.04 -12.22
CA TRP A 533 -20.28 -14.25 -12.46
C TRP A 533 -20.01 -13.23 -11.36
N GLU A 534 -21.03 -12.49 -10.91
CA GLU A 534 -20.90 -11.55 -9.79
C GLU A 534 -20.44 -12.24 -8.50
N LEU A 535 -20.92 -13.45 -8.23
CA LEU A 535 -20.49 -14.23 -7.05
C LEU A 535 -19.02 -14.66 -7.17
N MET A 536 -18.58 -15.08 -8.36
CA MET A 536 -17.17 -15.41 -8.61
C MET A 536 -16.26 -14.17 -8.50
N GLU A 537 -16.71 -13.01 -8.98
CA GLU A 537 -15.95 -11.75 -8.90
C GLU A 537 -15.86 -11.21 -7.46
N LYS A 538 -16.90 -11.41 -6.63
CA LYS A 538 -16.84 -11.09 -5.19
C LYS A 538 -15.78 -11.91 -4.48
N PHE A 539 -15.65 -13.20 -4.82
CA PHE A 539 -14.57 -14.05 -4.32
C PHE A 539 -13.18 -13.54 -4.75
N ALA A 540 -13.07 -12.97 -5.96
CA ALA A 540 -11.84 -12.37 -6.50
C ALA A 540 -11.45 -11.01 -5.87
N GLY A 541 -12.29 -10.44 -5.00
CA GLY A 541 -11.97 -9.22 -4.26
C GLY A 541 -12.64 -7.95 -4.78
N TYR A 542 -13.85 -8.03 -5.33
CA TYR A 542 -14.71 -6.86 -5.44
C TYR A 542 -15.57 -6.69 -4.18
N GLY A 543 -15.06 -5.88 -3.24
CA GLY A 543 -15.94 -5.16 -2.32
C GLY A 543 -16.85 -4.26 -3.14
N PHE A 544 -18.15 -4.58 -3.20
CA PHE A 544 -19.11 -3.78 -3.94
C PHE A 544 -19.13 -2.33 -3.40
N ASN A 545 -19.30 -1.36 -4.31
CA ASN A 545 -18.92 0.04 -4.11
C ASN A 545 -19.55 0.73 -2.90
N LYS A 546 -18.66 1.25 -2.05
CA LYS A 546 -18.89 2.04 -0.84
C LYS A 546 -19.35 3.46 -1.19
N CYS A 547 -20.33 4.01 -0.47
CA CYS A 547 -21.10 5.17 -0.94
C CYS A 547 -21.00 6.44 -0.06
N LEU A 548 -20.80 7.59 -0.72
CA LEU A 548 -20.94 8.95 -0.18
C LEU A 548 -22.18 9.64 -0.80
N LYS A 549 -22.73 10.67 -0.14
CA LYS A 549 -23.82 11.47 -0.72
C LYS A 549 -23.30 12.28 -1.92
N GLY A 550 -24.11 12.45 -2.96
CA GLY A 550 -23.70 13.09 -4.22
C GLY A 550 -23.16 14.53 -4.10
N ASP A 551 -23.55 15.28 -3.07
CA ASP A 551 -23.08 16.64 -2.78
C ASP A 551 -21.82 16.67 -1.88
N THR A 552 -21.21 15.51 -1.59
CA THR A 552 -19.99 15.45 -0.78
C THR A 552 -18.83 16.05 -1.55
N LEU A 553 -18.20 17.08 -0.99
CA LEU A 553 -17.05 17.74 -1.60
C LEU A 553 -15.79 16.88 -1.43
N ILE A 554 -15.07 16.69 -2.51
CA ILE A 554 -13.78 15.99 -2.59
C ILE A 554 -12.68 17.03 -2.77
N GLU A 555 -11.63 16.93 -1.96
CA GLU A 555 -10.44 17.78 -2.06
C GLU A 555 -9.63 17.39 -3.30
N MET A 556 -9.32 18.36 -4.15
CA MET A 556 -8.56 18.19 -5.38
C MET A 556 -7.07 18.46 -5.14
N ALA A 557 -6.21 17.97 -6.04
CA ALA A 557 -4.77 18.15 -5.95
C ALA A 557 -4.32 19.63 -6.09
N ASP A 558 -5.11 20.45 -6.77
CA ASP A 558 -4.86 21.88 -6.99
C ASP A 558 -5.39 22.78 -5.86
N GLY A 559 -5.87 22.19 -4.77
CA GLY A 559 -6.48 22.90 -3.65
C GLY A 559 -7.93 23.32 -3.87
N THR A 560 -8.55 23.04 -5.02
CA THR A 560 -10.00 23.23 -5.21
C THR A 560 -10.80 22.09 -4.58
N THR A 561 -12.13 22.22 -4.54
CA THR A 561 -13.03 21.11 -4.21
C THR A 561 -14.04 20.90 -5.31
N LYS A 562 -14.41 19.64 -5.57
CA LYS A 562 -15.52 19.28 -6.45
C LYS A 562 -16.52 18.38 -5.73
N PRO A 563 -17.84 18.52 -5.92
CA PRO A 563 -18.80 17.50 -5.51
C PRO A 563 -18.43 16.14 -6.12
N ILE A 564 -18.63 15.06 -5.38
CA ILE A 564 -18.28 13.71 -5.84
C ILE A 564 -18.95 13.35 -7.18
N VAL A 565 -20.16 13.87 -7.45
CA VAL A 565 -20.87 13.67 -8.72
C VAL A 565 -20.23 14.38 -9.92
N GLU A 566 -19.35 15.36 -9.67
CA GLU A 566 -18.63 16.12 -10.69
C GLU A 566 -17.23 15.55 -10.95
N ILE A 567 -16.74 14.64 -10.11
CA ILE A 567 -15.47 13.96 -10.33
C ILE A 567 -15.53 13.14 -11.62
N ARG A 568 -14.47 13.24 -12.43
CA ARG A 568 -14.31 12.47 -13.67
C ARG A 568 -13.10 11.56 -13.56
N ALA A 569 -13.09 10.48 -14.34
CA ALA A 569 -11.95 9.59 -14.39
C ALA A 569 -10.69 10.38 -14.82
N GLY A 570 -9.60 10.23 -14.08
CA GLY A 570 -8.35 10.98 -14.30
C GLY A 570 -8.22 12.28 -13.49
N ASP A 571 -9.30 12.79 -12.87
CA ASP A 571 -9.21 13.95 -11.96
C ASP A 571 -8.22 13.64 -10.82
N ARG A 572 -7.32 14.57 -10.52
CA ARG A 572 -6.34 14.41 -9.43
C ARG A 572 -6.98 14.79 -8.10
N VAL A 573 -7.24 13.80 -7.24
CA VAL A 573 -7.88 13.99 -5.93
C VAL A 573 -6.89 13.74 -4.80
N LEU A 574 -7.12 14.38 -3.65
CA LEU A 574 -6.37 14.13 -2.42
C LEU A 574 -6.94 12.90 -1.71
N THR A 575 -6.07 11.97 -1.34
CA THR A 575 -6.41 10.74 -0.60
C THR A 575 -5.54 10.60 0.64
N LYS A 576 -5.82 9.58 1.48
CA LYS A 576 -4.94 9.24 2.60
C LYS A 576 -3.52 8.85 2.15
N ASP A 577 -3.34 8.46 0.88
CA ASP A 577 -2.08 7.98 0.28
C ASP A 577 -1.45 9.05 -0.65
N GLY A 578 -1.96 10.29 -0.59
CA GLY A 578 -1.47 11.42 -1.37
C GLY A 578 -2.36 11.73 -2.57
N ILE A 579 -1.79 12.38 -3.59
CA ILE A 579 -2.52 12.74 -4.82
C ILE A 579 -2.72 11.49 -5.68
N PHE A 580 -3.96 11.19 -6.02
CA PHE A 580 -4.34 10.00 -6.77
C PHE A 580 -5.24 10.35 -7.97
N PRO A 581 -5.07 9.71 -9.15
CA PRO A 581 -6.00 9.87 -10.27
C PRO A 581 -7.31 9.12 -10.00
N ALA A 582 -8.44 9.83 -9.93
CA ALA A 582 -9.74 9.27 -9.63
C ALA A 582 -10.21 8.27 -10.70
N GLY A 583 -10.88 7.19 -10.25
CA GLY A 583 -11.63 6.29 -11.14
C GLY A 583 -13.00 6.86 -11.54
N PRO A 584 -13.76 6.15 -12.40
CA PRO A 584 -15.10 6.59 -12.79
C PRO A 584 -16.08 6.54 -11.61
N THR A 585 -16.80 7.64 -11.36
CA THR A 585 -17.88 7.69 -10.38
C THR A 585 -19.18 7.12 -10.97
N ARG A 586 -19.91 6.31 -10.20
CA ARG A 586 -21.20 5.73 -10.62
C ARG A 586 -22.28 5.98 -9.55
N PRO A 587 -23.51 6.34 -9.94
CA PRO A 587 -24.63 6.44 -9.00
C PRO A 587 -24.93 5.07 -8.36
N SER A 588 -25.13 5.03 -7.05
CA SER A 588 -25.45 3.80 -6.30
C SER A 588 -26.93 3.68 -5.91
N GLY A 589 -27.78 4.56 -6.45
CA GLY A 589 -29.21 4.67 -6.18
C GLY A 589 -29.56 5.48 -4.93
N ILE A 590 -30.82 5.41 -4.50
CA ILE A 590 -31.27 6.02 -3.24
C ILE A 590 -30.92 5.06 -2.09
N ARG A 591 -30.15 5.55 -1.12
CA ARG A 591 -29.67 4.77 0.03
C ARG A 591 -29.94 5.50 1.34
N ARG A 592 -30.05 4.75 2.44
CA ARG A 592 -30.07 5.33 3.79
C ARG A 592 -28.68 5.89 4.09
N VAL A 593 -28.60 7.15 4.48
CA VAL A 593 -27.36 7.82 4.91
C VAL A 593 -27.47 8.26 6.37
N GLY A 594 -26.37 8.11 7.10
CA GLY A 594 -26.18 8.62 8.47
C GLY A 594 -25.24 9.82 8.51
N HIS A 595 -25.03 10.36 9.71
CA HIS A 595 -24.09 11.45 9.96
C HIS A 595 -23.07 11.00 11.01
N LEU A 596 -21.82 10.79 10.59
CA LEU A 596 -20.71 10.55 11.50
C LEU A 596 -20.20 11.91 11.99
N THR A 597 -20.16 12.13 13.30
CA THR A 597 -19.58 13.33 13.92
C THR A 597 -18.51 12.91 14.91
N LEU A 598 -17.27 13.34 14.69
CA LEU A 598 -16.12 13.08 15.55
C LEU A 598 -16.12 14.04 16.76
N ALA A 599 -15.44 13.66 17.83
CA ALA A 599 -15.31 14.48 19.05
C ALA A 599 -14.68 15.86 18.80
N ASN A 600 -13.89 15.99 17.72
CA ASN A 600 -13.27 17.25 17.30
C ASN A 600 -14.19 18.14 16.43
N GLY A 601 -15.45 17.75 16.26
CA GLY A 601 -16.48 18.47 15.50
C GLY A 601 -16.49 18.21 14.00
N MET A 602 -15.57 17.40 13.47
CA MET A 602 -15.60 17.02 12.05
C MET A 602 -16.75 16.06 11.78
N SER A 603 -17.40 16.20 10.62
CA SER A 603 -18.48 15.31 10.25
C SER A 603 -18.53 14.98 8.77
N ILE A 604 -19.14 13.84 8.47
CA ILE A 604 -19.42 13.40 7.10
C ILE A 604 -20.78 12.70 7.04
N ARG A 605 -21.48 12.90 5.92
CA ARG A 605 -22.70 12.17 5.59
C ARG A 605 -22.36 11.01 4.67
N CYS A 606 -22.62 9.80 5.12
CA CYS A 606 -22.23 8.59 4.42
C CYS A 606 -23.20 7.45 4.72
N THR A 607 -23.11 6.38 3.94
CA THR A 607 -23.81 5.13 4.21
C THR A 607 -23.16 4.39 5.40
N PRO A 608 -23.90 3.55 6.16
CA PRO A 608 -23.35 2.82 7.30
C PRO A 608 -22.12 1.95 6.95
N ASP A 609 -22.10 1.38 5.74
CA ASP A 609 -21.03 0.55 5.17
C ASP A 609 -19.87 1.36 4.55
N HIS A 610 -19.89 2.69 4.65
CA HIS A 610 -18.77 3.52 4.18
C HIS A 610 -17.54 3.29 5.07
N PRO A 611 -16.36 2.96 4.52
CA PRO A 611 -15.19 2.75 5.34
C PRO A 611 -14.54 4.08 5.70
N VAL A 612 -14.15 4.21 6.96
CA VAL A 612 -13.24 5.26 7.42
C VAL A 612 -11.92 4.62 7.83
N PHE A 613 -10.83 5.33 7.61
CA PHE A 613 -9.52 4.85 8.01
C PHE A 613 -9.32 5.13 9.49
N THR A 614 -9.05 4.10 10.28
CA THR A 614 -8.82 4.19 11.73
C THR A 614 -7.45 3.62 12.08
N GLN A 615 -7.07 3.73 13.36
CA GLN A 615 -5.90 3.02 13.90
C GLN A 615 -5.93 1.49 13.73
N ARG A 616 -7.13 0.91 13.52
CA ARG A 616 -7.34 -0.53 13.25
C ARG A 616 -7.31 -0.87 11.75
N GLY A 617 -7.06 0.13 10.89
CA GLY A 617 -7.23 0.02 9.44
C GLY A 617 -8.59 0.55 8.97
N TRP A 618 -9.01 0.14 7.78
CA TRP A 618 -10.33 0.52 7.24
C TRP A 618 -11.44 -0.19 8.01
N VAL A 619 -12.36 0.59 8.59
CA VAL A 619 -13.50 0.11 9.37
C VAL A 619 -14.76 0.80 8.83
N ASN A 620 -15.86 0.06 8.66
CA ASN A 620 -17.12 0.67 8.23
C ASN A 620 -17.66 1.59 9.34
N VAL A 621 -18.39 2.65 8.96
CA VAL A 621 -18.92 3.62 9.92
C VAL A 621 -19.83 2.96 10.97
N GLU A 622 -20.60 1.93 10.59
CA GLU A 622 -21.45 1.18 11.52
C GLU A 622 -20.67 0.34 12.56
N ASP A 623 -19.42 0.01 12.27
CA ASP A 623 -18.54 -0.80 13.13
C ASP A 623 -17.61 0.07 14.01
N LEU A 624 -17.79 1.40 13.99
CA LEU A 624 -17.04 2.31 14.84
C LEU A 624 -17.48 2.19 16.30
N ALA A 625 -16.50 2.02 17.18
CA ALA A 625 -16.70 2.01 18.62
C ALA A 625 -16.31 3.35 19.26
N ALA A 626 -16.88 3.66 20.42
CA ALA A 626 -16.45 4.80 21.21
C ALA A 626 -14.95 4.67 21.57
N GLY A 627 -14.15 5.67 21.19
CA GLY A 627 -12.69 5.66 21.35
C GLY A 627 -11.89 5.34 20.09
N ASP A 628 -12.54 4.99 18.96
CA ASP A 628 -11.86 4.90 17.67
C ASP A 628 -11.38 6.27 17.18
N PHE A 629 -10.11 6.33 16.79
CA PHE A 629 -9.54 7.51 16.13
C PHE A 629 -9.66 7.37 14.63
N VAL A 630 -10.51 8.20 14.03
CA VAL A 630 -10.65 8.32 12.58
C VAL A 630 -9.59 9.25 12.04
N ALA A 631 -8.87 8.81 11.01
CA ALA A 631 -7.86 9.59 10.33
C ALA A 631 -8.48 10.79 9.62
N VAL A 632 -7.84 11.94 9.78
CA VAL A 632 -8.27 13.22 9.20
C VAL A 632 -7.07 13.91 8.57
N ALA A 633 -7.29 14.69 7.52
CA ALA A 633 -6.22 15.44 6.87
C ALA A 633 -5.57 16.41 7.87
N ARG A 634 -4.24 16.36 7.96
CA ARG A 634 -3.43 17.28 8.77
C ARG A 634 -3.12 18.58 8.03
N GLU A 635 -3.03 18.48 6.70
CA GLU A 635 -2.82 19.58 5.78
C GLU A 635 -3.56 19.28 4.48
N ILE A 636 -3.85 20.33 3.70
CA ILE A 636 -4.40 20.22 2.35
C ILE A 636 -3.64 21.15 1.40
N PRO A 637 -3.57 20.84 0.09
CA PRO A 637 -2.93 21.71 -0.89
C PRO A 637 -3.54 23.11 -0.91
N SER A 638 -2.69 24.12 -1.10
CA SER A 638 -3.11 25.46 -1.53
C SER A 638 -3.04 25.55 -3.05
N GLY A 639 -3.81 26.46 -3.63
CA GLY A 639 -3.66 26.77 -5.04
C GLY A 639 -2.34 27.50 -5.33
N VAL A 640 -2.11 27.82 -6.60
CA VAL A 640 -0.86 28.42 -7.09
C VAL A 640 -1.03 29.86 -7.60
N GLU A 641 -2.26 30.35 -7.67
CA GLU A 641 -2.58 31.69 -8.17
C GLU A 641 -2.03 32.76 -7.23
N THR A 642 -1.14 33.59 -7.77
CA THR A 642 -0.61 34.75 -7.05
C THR A 642 -1.47 35.95 -7.36
N VAL A 643 -2.04 36.57 -6.31
CA VAL A 643 -2.94 37.72 -6.42
C VAL A 643 -2.40 38.93 -5.65
N PRO A 644 -2.74 40.17 -6.05
CA PRO A 644 -2.38 41.35 -5.29
C PRO A 644 -2.91 41.30 -3.85
N ASP A 645 -2.09 41.69 -2.87
CA ASP A 645 -2.38 41.56 -1.43
C ASP A 645 -3.70 42.27 -1.00
N HIS A 646 -4.16 43.28 -1.75
CA HIS A 646 -5.41 43.99 -1.46
C HIS A 646 -6.67 43.13 -1.72
N LEU A 647 -6.62 42.11 -2.59
CA LEU A 647 -7.75 41.20 -2.83
C LEU A 647 -8.07 40.31 -1.60
N PRO A 648 -7.15 39.47 -1.09
CA PRO A 648 -7.38 38.70 0.12
C PRO A 648 -7.57 39.61 1.35
N GLY A 649 -6.94 40.78 1.37
CA GLY A 649 -7.12 41.77 2.41
C GLY A 649 -8.55 42.31 2.50
N LEU A 650 -9.12 42.75 1.36
CA LEU A 650 -10.49 43.25 1.30
C LEU A 650 -11.50 42.14 1.60
N LEU A 651 -11.30 40.94 1.05
CA LEU A 651 -12.16 39.80 1.31
C LEU A 651 -12.19 39.45 2.80
N GLY A 652 -11.04 39.41 3.47
CA GLY A 652 -10.98 39.07 4.89
C GLY A 652 -11.68 40.09 5.78
N TYR A 653 -11.51 41.39 5.53
CA TYR A 653 -12.26 42.43 6.25
C TYR A 653 -13.76 42.45 5.91
N ALA A 654 -14.13 42.16 4.66
CA ALA A 654 -15.55 42.05 4.28
C ALA A 654 -16.23 40.88 5.01
N LEU A 655 -15.52 39.76 5.17
CA LEU A 655 -16.04 38.58 5.87
C LEU A 655 -16.18 38.83 7.38
N SER A 656 -15.23 39.49 8.03
CA SER A 656 -15.29 39.77 9.47
C SER A 656 -16.11 41.03 9.81
N GLU A 657 -15.68 42.19 9.30
CA GLU A 657 -16.15 43.52 9.71
C GLU A 657 -17.06 44.21 8.68
N GLY A 658 -17.40 43.52 7.58
CA GLY A 658 -18.17 44.08 6.47
C GLY A 658 -19.68 44.11 6.67
N SER A 659 -20.29 45.25 6.38
CA SER A 659 -21.73 45.46 6.17
C SER A 659 -22.03 45.56 4.67
N LEU A 660 -22.69 44.53 4.13
CA LEU A 660 -22.79 44.26 2.69
C LEU A 660 -24.22 44.37 2.13
N GLY A 661 -25.15 44.92 2.92
CA GLY A 661 -26.58 45.01 2.59
C GLY A 661 -26.99 46.17 1.69
N TYR A 662 -26.06 46.76 0.94
CA TYR A 662 -26.31 47.93 0.10
C TYR A 662 -26.10 47.61 -1.38
N ASP A 663 -26.74 48.39 -2.26
CA ASP A 663 -26.75 48.08 -3.70
C ASP A 663 -25.46 48.49 -4.43
N SER A 664 -24.79 49.54 -3.96
CA SER A 664 -23.73 50.22 -4.73
C SER A 664 -22.43 50.50 -3.97
N HIS A 665 -22.36 50.05 -2.70
CA HIS A 665 -21.20 50.24 -1.83
C HIS A 665 -21.27 49.24 -0.66
N PHE A 666 -20.25 49.22 0.18
CA PHE A 666 -20.23 48.48 1.44
C PHE A 666 -19.57 49.34 2.52
N TYR A 667 -19.72 48.94 3.77
CA TYR A 667 -18.96 49.54 4.87
C TYR A 667 -18.09 48.48 5.54
N LEU A 668 -16.84 48.82 5.82
CA LEU A 668 -15.99 48.10 6.74
C LEU A 668 -15.97 48.88 8.05
N HIS A 669 -16.25 48.22 9.17
CA HIS A 669 -16.33 48.87 10.47
C HIS A 669 -15.12 48.54 11.33
N SER A 670 -14.61 49.53 12.07
CA SER A 670 -13.63 49.26 13.12
C SER A 670 -13.64 50.36 14.19
N THR A 671 -13.28 49.97 15.41
CA THR A 671 -13.01 50.90 16.52
C THR A 671 -11.52 51.22 16.67
N VAL A 672 -10.64 50.58 15.91
CA VAL A 672 -9.19 50.75 15.97
C VAL A 672 -8.73 51.62 14.81
N ALA A 673 -8.08 52.74 15.12
CA ALA A 673 -7.67 53.74 14.13
C ALA A 673 -6.79 53.17 13.02
N ASP A 674 -5.83 52.33 13.38
CA ASP A 674 -4.92 51.76 12.39
C ASP A 674 -5.57 50.70 11.49
N GLU A 675 -6.60 50.00 11.97
CA GLU A 675 -7.40 49.09 11.14
C GLU A 675 -8.15 49.87 10.08
N LEU A 676 -8.72 51.03 10.46
CA LEU A 676 -9.40 51.91 9.50
C LEU A 676 -8.42 52.43 8.44
N LYS A 677 -7.18 52.74 8.84
CA LYS A 677 -6.12 53.16 7.90
C LYS A 677 -5.73 52.03 6.95
N ASP A 678 -5.57 50.81 7.45
CA ASP A 678 -5.27 49.62 6.63
C ASP A 678 -6.43 49.28 5.68
N MET A 679 -7.66 49.29 6.18
CA MET A 679 -8.88 49.14 5.38
C MET A 679 -8.98 50.20 4.28
N ALA A 680 -8.70 51.47 4.58
CA ALA A 680 -8.70 52.55 3.61
C ALA A 680 -7.65 52.33 2.52
N GLY A 681 -6.40 52.01 2.89
CA GLY A 681 -5.33 51.73 1.93
C GLY A 681 -5.63 50.51 1.04
N ILE A 682 -6.22 49.45 1.59
CA ILE A 682 -6.67 48.28 0.81
C ILE A 682 -7.76 48.68 -0.18
N VAL A 683 -8.73 49.50 0.23
CA VAL A 683 -9.82 49.97 -0.64
C VAL A 683 -9.30 50.87 -1.76
N GLU A 684 -8.34 51.76 -1.46
CA GLU A 684 -7.71 52.68 -2.43
C GLU A 684 -6.79 51.97 -3.42
N ALA A 685 -6.31 50.77 -3.10
CA ALA A 685 -5.50 49.96 -4.02
C ALA A 685 -6.32 49.40 -5.21
N PHE A 686 -7.65 49.46 -5.14
CA PHE A 686 -8.51 49.06 -6.27
C PHE A 686 -8.63 50.20 -7.29
N PRO A 687 -8.57 49.89 -8.60
CA PRO A 687 -8.84 50.89 -9.63
C PRO A 687 -10.19 51.58 -9.43
N ASN A 688 -10.25 52.85 -9.84
CA ASN A 688 -11.46 53.69 -9.74
C ASN A 688 -12.10 53.73 -8.33
N THR A 689 -11.30 53.57 -7.27
CA THR A 689 -11.81 53.50 -5.91
C THR A 689 -11.02 54.42 -4.98
N MET A 690 -11.74 55.29 -4.27
CA MET A 690 -11.24 56.12 -3.18
C MET A 690 -11.90 55.68 -1.87
N ALA A 691 -11.17 55.65 -0.76
CA ALA A 691 -11.74 55.35 0.54
C ALA A 691 -12.31 56.61 1.19
N ARG A 692 -13.57 56.54 1.65
CA ARG A 692 -14.15 57.56 2.52
C ARG A 692 -14.26 57.03 3.94
N MET A 693 -13.56 57.71 4.85
CA MET A 693 -13.63 57.45 6.28
C MET A 693 -14.71 58.31 6.94
N GLU A 694 -15.56 57.69 7.74
CA GLU A 694 -16.54 58.37 8.58
C GLU A 694 -16.20 58.12 10.05
N HIS A 695 -15.70 59.16 10.73
CA HIS A 695 -15.34 59.10 12.14
C HIS A 695 -16.57 59.26 13.03
N ARG A 696 -16.75 58.36 14.00
CA ARG A 696 -17.81 58.46 15.02
C ARG A 696 -17.21 58.71 16.41
N VAL A 697 -17.94 59.45 17.24
CA VAL A 697 -17.54 59.84 18.62
C VAL A 697 -17.22 58.62 19.49
N GLN A 698 -16.32 58.78 20.48
CA GLN A 698 -15.82 57.73 21.37
C GLN A 698 -16.90 56.70 21.78
N GLY A 699 -16.61 55.42 21.48
CA GLY A 699 -17.48 54.28 21.81
C GLY A 699 -18.36 53.75 20.67
N ARG A 700 -18.35 54.37 19.48
CA ARG A 700 -19.01 53.84 18.26
C ARG A 700 -17.97 53.54 17.17
N ALA A 701 -18.15 52.42 16.46
CA ALA A 701 -17.26 52.04 15.35
C ALA A 701 -17.30 53.09 14.24
N SER A 702 -16.12 53.52 13.78
CA SER A 702 -15.97 54.32 12.57
C SER A 702 -16.01 53.39 11.35
N SER A 703 -16.15 53.94 10.15
CA SER A 703 -16.29 53.11 8.95
C SER A 703 -15.49 53.61 7.76
N VAL A 704 -15.05 52.67 6.94
CA VAL A 704 -14.46 52.89 5.62
C VAL A 704 -15.46 52.41 4.57
N ARG A 705 -15.72 53.23 3.55
CA ARG A 705 -16.53 52.83 2.38
C ARG A 705 -15.85 53.23 1.07
N PRO A 706 -16.01 52.45 -0.01
CA PRO A 706 -15.51 52.84 -1.32
C PRO A 706 -16.36 53.98 -1.90
N VAL A 707 -15.70 54.87 -2.63
CA VAL A 707 -16.29 55.94 -3.44
C VAL A 707 -15.64 55.88 -4.82
N ARG A 708 -16.43 56.05 -5.88
CA ARG A 708 -15.91 56.09 -7.25
C ARG A 708 -15.13 57.37 -7.50
N ILE A 709 -13.97 57.26 -8.16
CA ILE A 709 -13.18 58.42 -8.61
C ILE A 709 -13.82 58.99 -9.88
N ASP A 710 -14.02 58.14 -10.88
CA ASP A 710 -14.84 58.37 -12.05
C ASP A 710 -16.25 57.80 -11.83
N ARG A 711 -17.26 58.67 -11.92
CA ARG A 711 -18.66 58.30 -11.71
C ARG A 711 -19.25 57.46 -12.85
N SER A 712 -18.61 57.45 -14.03
CA SER A 712 -19.10 56.75 -15.22
C SER A 712 -18.86 55.23 -15.19
N THR A 713 -17.91 54.77 -14.38
CA THR A 713 -17.52 53.36 -14.26
C THR A 713 -17.70 52.84 -12.82
N PRO A 714 -18.02 51.55 -12.58
CA PRO A 714 -18.14 51.00 -11.23
C PRO A 714 -16.81 51.03 -10.44
N SER A 715 -16.89 51.03 -9.11
CA SER A 715 -15.71 50.82 -8.25
C SER A 715 -15.30 49.36 -8.31
N ASP A 716 -14.03 49.08 -8.58
CA ASP A 716 -13.53 47.70 -8.66
C ASP A 716 -13.53 46.99 -7.30
N ALA A 717 -13.41 47.72 -6.19
CA ALA A 717 -13.59 47.14 -4.86
C ALA A 717 -15.02 46.60 -4.66
N VAL A 718 -16.03 47.34 -5.14
CA VAL A 718 -17.44 46.90 -5.09
C VAL A 718 -17.67 45.75 -6.06
N ARG A 719 -17.14 45.85 -7.28
CA ARG A 719 -17.22 44.79 -8.30
C ARG A 719 -16.64 43.48 -7.77
N PHE A 720 -15.44 43.53 -7.19
CA PHE A 720 -14.76 42.37 -6.62
C PHE A 720 -15.57 41.70 -5.50
N LEU A 721 -16.07 42.46 -4.51
CA LEU A 721 -16.84 41.85 -3.41
C LEU A 721 -18.22 41.35 -3.83
N PHE A 722 -18.92 42.09 -4.69
CA PHE A 722 -20.31 41.80 -5.01
C PHE A 722 -20.43 40.79 -6.15
N GLN A 723 -19.67 40.98 -7.23
CA GLN A 723 -19.72 40.12 -8.41
C GLN A 723 -18.76 38.94 -8.27
N ASP A 724 -17.46 39.21 -8.06
CA ASP A 724 -16.45 38.15 -8.08
C ASP A 724 -16.57 37.25 -6.84
N CYS A 725 -16.78 37.83 -5.65
CA CYS A 725 -16.92 37.09 -4.39
C CYS A 725 -18.38 36.70 -4.05
N GLY A 726 -19.38 37.29 -4.72
CA GLY A 726 -20.81 36.97 -4.48
C GLY A 726 -21.33 37.34 -3.08
N LEU A 727 -20.75 38.36 -2.43
CA LEU A 727 -21.07 38.71 -1.04
C LEU A 727 -22.15 39.79 -0.87
N GLN A 728 -22.71 40.32 -1.97
CA GLN A 728 -23.78 41.32 -1.91
C GLN A 728 -25.00 40.79 -1.14
N GLY A 729 -25.54 41.59 -0.22
CA GLY A 729 -26.73 41.25 0.57
C GLY A 729 -26.53 40.13 1.60
N LYS A 730 -25.32 39.57 1.74
CA LYS A 730 -25.07 38.47 2.68
C LYS A 730 -25.02 38.98 4.12
N THR A 731 -25.78 38.34 5.00
CA THR A 731 -25.71 38.59 6.44
C THR A 731 -24.55 37.80 7.07
N ALA A 732 -24.20 38.07 8.32
CA ALA A 732 -23.16 37.33 9.04
C ALA A 732 -23.42 35.81 9.13
N CYS A 733 -24.66 35.35 8.96
CA CYS A 733 -25.00 33.92 8.91
C CYS A 733 -24.78 33.29 7.52
N ASP A 734 -24.76 34.10 6.46
CA ASP A 734 -24.71 33.64 5.06
C ASP A 734 -23.29 33.70 4.47
N LYS A 735 -22.39 34.43 5.12
CA LYS A 735 -21.00 34.62 4.68
C LYS A 735 -20.28 33.26 4.58
N ARG A 736 -19.43 33.13 3.56
CA ARG A 736 -18.56 31.99 3.30
C ARG A 736 -17.35 32.47 2.50
N VAL A 737 -16.27 31.71 2.50
CA VAL A 737 -15.13 31.99 1.61
C VAL A 737 -15.56 31.62 0.17
N PRO A 738 -15.38 32.52 -0.83
CA PRO A 738 -15.71 32.25 -2.21
C PRO A 738 -14.75 31.24 -2.85
N ALA A 739 -15.24 30.45 -3.81
CA ALA A 739 -14.45 29.41 -4.47
C ALA A 739 -13.21 29.94 -5.21
N LEU A 740 -13.18 31.21 -5.61
CA LEU A 740 -11.99 31.83 -6.21
C LEU A 740 -10.78 31.81 -5.26
N ALA A 741 -11.02 31.88 -3.95
CA ALA A 741 -9.94 31.84 -2.95
C ALA A 741 -9.29 30.45 -2.85
N ASP A 742 -9.93 29.42 -3.41
CA ASP A 742 -9.36 28.08 -3.43
C ASP A 742 -8.11 28.00 -4.32
N ARG A 743 -8.04 28.83 -5.37
CA ARG A 743 -6.91 28.87 -6.29
C ARG A 743 -5.73 29.68 -5.77
N TRP A 744 -5.92 30.45 -4.70
CA TRP A 744 -4.90 31.35 -4.18
C TRP A 744 -3.75 30.61 -3.50
N ASN A 745 -2.55 31.18 -3.69
CA ASN A 745 -1.32 30.70 -3.05
C ASN A 745 -1.33 30.89 -1.53
N ILE A 746 -0.36 30.26 -0.87
CA ILE A 746 -0.24 30.24 0.59
C ILE A 746 -0.12 31.65 1.20
N ARG A 747 0.50 32.61 0.50
CA ARG A 747 0.64 34.00 0.94
C ARG A 747 -0.72 34.70 0.97
N ALA A 748 -1.50 34.59 -0.10
CA ALA A 748 -2.83 35.19 -0.17
C ALA A 748 -3.79 34.56 0.85
N VAL A 749 -3.70 33.24 1.08
CA VAL A 749 -4.41 32.55 2.17
C VAL A 749 -4.02 33.09 3.54
N ALA A 750 -2.72 33.33 3.78
CA ALA A 750 -2.23 33.90 5.04
C ALA A 750 -2.73 35.34 5.27
N ILE A 751 -2.80 36.16 4.23
CA ILE A 751 -3.36 37.53 4.30
C ILE A 751 -4.86 37.48 4.59
N LEU A 752 -5.62 36.62 3.90
CA LEU A 752 -7.05 36.45 4.14
C LEU A 752 -7.31 36.04 5.59
N LEU A 753 -6.58 35.03 6.07
CA LEU A 753 -6.70 34.54 7.44
C LEU A 753 -6.26 35.58 8.47
N ALA A 754 -5.24 36.39 8.16
CA ALA A 754 -4.84 37.52 9.00
C ALA A 754 -6.01 38.47 9.23
N LYS A 755 -6.66 38.95 8.17
CA LYS A 755 -7.75 39.94 8.30
C LYS A 755 -9.01 39.35 8.94
N LEU A 756 -9.27 38.06 8.73
CA LEU A 756 -10.32 37.33 9.45
C LEU A 756 -10.04 37.25 10.96
N LEU A 757 -8.82 36.85 11.34
CA LEU A 757 -8.39 36.84 12.74
C LEU A 757 -8.34 38.24 13.34
N GLN A 758 -8.11 39.26 12.54
CA GLN A 758 -8.08 40.63 13.01
C GLN A 758 -9.44 41.14 13.45
N GLY A 759 -10.50 40.76 12.74
CA GLY A 759 -11.87 41.12 13.10
C GLY A 759 -12.46 40.21 14.18
N ASP A 760 -12.52 38.90 13.92
CA ASP A 760 -13.25 37.94 14.79
C ASP A 760 -12.35 36.90 15.49
N GLY A 761 -11.03 37.10 15.49
CA GLY A 761 -10.06 36.23 16.16
C GLY A 761 -9.78 36.62 17.61
N CYS A 762 -9.26 35.66 18.36
CA CYS A 762 -8.85 35.83 19.75
C CYS A 762 -7.60 35.02 20.06
N ILE A 763 -6.69 35.62 20.83
CA ILE A 763 -5.49 34.96 21.34
C ILE A 763 -5.50 35.07 22.86
N HIS A 764 -5.55 33.93 23.55
CA HIS A 764 -5.55 33.95 25.00
C HIS A 764 -4.18 34.39 25.53
N PRO A 765 -4.09 35.39 26.43
CA PRO A 765 -2.81 36.01 26.80
C PRO A 765 -1.84 35.05 27.51
N LYS A 766 -2.34 34.13 28.33
CA LYS A 766 -1.51 33.16 29.10
C LYS A 766 -1.18 31.87 28.32
N THR A 767 -2.20 31.17 27.84
CA THR A 767 -2.07 29.88 27.14
C THR A 767 -1.60 30.01 25.69
N LYS A 768 -1.77 31.20 25.10
CA LYS A 768 -1.57 31.47 23.66
C LYS A 768 -2.45 30.60 22.75
N SER A 769 -3.58 30.12 23.26
CA SER A 769 -4.59 29.44 22.44
C SER A 769 -5.28 30.45 21.51
N ILE A 770 -5.48 30.06 20.25
CA ILE A 770 -6.08 30.91 19.22
C ILE A 770 -7.46 30.34 18.87
N TYR A 771 -8.48 31.20 18.76
CA TYR A 771 -9.74 30.82 18.15
C TYR A 771 -10.29 31.92 17.24
N TYR A 772 -11.11 31.52 16.27
CA TYR A 772 -11.91 32.39 15.40
C TYR A 772 -13.39 32.14 15.69
N ALA A 773 -14.22 33.18 15.79
CA ALA A 773 -15.65 33.05 16.06
C ALA A 773 -16.50 33.57 14.90
N THR A 774 -17.60 32.89 14.58
CA THR A 774 -18.53 33.34 13.54
C THR A 774 -19.95 32.82 13.77
N SER A 775 -20.96 33.50 13.24
CA SER A 775 -22.34 33.01 13.19
C SER A 775 -22.62 32.08 12.01
N SER A 776 -21.74 32.04 11.00
CA SER A 776 -21.89 31.18 9.82
C SER A 776 -21.18 29.84 10.02
N GLU A 777 -21.93 28.74 9.97
CA GLU A 777 -21.37 27.40 10.00
C GLU A 777 -20.45 27.13 8.81
N ARG A 778 -20.84 27.61 7.64
CA ARG A 778 -20.04 27.48 6.41
C ARG A 778 -18.74 28.25 6.51
N LEU A 779 -18.76 29.48 7.02
CA LEU A 779 -17.54 30.25 7.22
C LEU A 779 -16.63 29.58 8.27
N ALA A 780 -17.18 28.97 9.31
CA ALA A 780 -16.38 28.22 10.28
C ALA A 780 -15.66 27.02 9.62
N GLN A 781 -16.36 26.30 8.74
CA GLN A 781 -15.78 25.20 7.96
C GLN A 781 -14.70 25.71 7.00
N ASP A 782 -14.96 26.80 6.29
CA ASP A 782 -14.01 27.43 5.37
C ASP A 782 -12.76 27.94 6.10
N VAL A 783 -12.91 28.60 7.25
CA VAL A 783 -11.77 29.08 8.06
C VAL A 783 -10.93 27.93 8.59
N ARG A 784 -11.57 26.84 9.05
CA ARG A 784 -10.85 25.60 9.39
C ARG A 784 -10.06 25.08 8.19
N ARG A 785 -10.65 25.12 6.99
CA ARG A 785 -9.98 24.72 5.75
C ARG A 785 -8.79 25.61 5.40
N LEU A 786 -8.88 26.93 5.63
CA LEU A 786 -7.74 27.86 5.51
C LEU A 786 -6.63 27.55 6.50
N PHE A 787 -6.94 27.17 7.75
CA PHE A 787 -5.92 26.70 8.70
C PHE A 787 -5.22 25.43 8.22
N LEU A 788 -5.95 24.45 7.67
CA LEU A 788 -5.37 23.23 7.12
C LEU A 788 -4.42 23.50 5.95
N ARG A 789 -4.70 24.50 5.11
CA ARG A 789 -3.78 24.95 4.04
C ARG A 789 -2.45 25.48 4.55
N LEU A 790 -2.41 25.96 5.80
CA LEU A 790 -1.19 26.39 6.48
C LEU A 790 -0.58 25.28 7.35
N GLY A 791 -1.05 24.03 7.23
CA GLY A 791 -0.61 22.90 8.04
C GLY A 791 -1.05 22.98 9.51
N VAL A 792 -2.09 23.76 9.81
CA VAL A 792 -2.57 24.01 11.16
C VAL A 792 -3.89 23.26 11.40
N GLY A 793 -3.88 22.34 12.36
CA GLY A 793 -5.08 21.63 12.80
C GLY A 793 -5.99 22.52 13.66
N SER A 794 -7.30 22.40 13.49
CA SER A 794 -8.29 23.12 14.30
C SER A 794 -9.60 22.33 14.46
N THR A 795 -10.32 22.59 15.55
CA THR A 795 -11.64 22.00 15.87
C THR A 795 -12.76 23.02 15.74
N ILE A 796 -13.97 22.56 15.43
CA ILE A 796 -15.16 23.43 15.37
C ILE A 796 -16.07 23.08 16.55
N HIS A 797 -16.40 24.08 17.36
CA HIS A 797 -17.37 23.93 18.44
C HIS A 797 -18.54 24.87 18.24
N ARG A 798 -19.76 24.32 18.30
CA ARG A 798 -20.99 25.09 18.35
C ARG A 798 -21.17 25.68 19.75
N LYS A 799 -21.40 26.99 19.84
CA LYS A 799 -21.64 27.72 21.10
C LYS A 799 -22.87 28.60 20.97
N PHE A 800 -23.51 28.87 22.10
CA PHE A 800 -24.60 29.85 22.16
C PHE A 800 -24.05 31.16 22.72
N PHE A 801 -24.19 32.24 21.95
CA PHE A 801 -23.75 33.58 22.31
C PHE A 801 -24.96 34.42 22.75
N ALA A 802 -24.75 35.28 23.75
CA ALA A 802 -25.77 36.27 24.12
C ALA A 802 -25.87 37.34 23.03
N TYR A 803 -27.07 37.59 22.53
CA TYR A 803 -27.36 38.61 21.51
C TYR A 803 -28.57 39.44 21.93
N ARG A 804 -28.75 40.63 21.33
CA ARG A 804 -29.95 41.46 21.58
C ARG A 804 -31.22 40.65 21.25
N GLY A 805 -32.02 40.36 22.28
CA GLY A 805 -33.26 39.59 22.16
C GLY A 805 -33.15 38.07 22.38
N GLY A 806 -32.00 37.52 22.82
CA GLY A 806 -31.89 36.09 23.20
C GLY A 806 -30.51 35.47 22.97
N ARG A 807 -30.41 34.14 23.11
CA ARG A 807 -29.19 33.39 22.75
C ARG A 807 -29.23 33.03 21.27
N ARG A 808 -28.14 33.31 20.53
CA ARG A 808 -27.96 32.88 19.14
C ARG A 808 -26.87 31.81 19.05
N ALA A 809 -27.09 30.79 18.23
CA ALA A 809 -26.06 29.81 17.93
C ALA A 809 -24.96 30.44 17.07
N GLY A 810 -23.71 30.11 17.36
CA GLY A 810 -22.56 30.42 16.53
C GLY A 810 -21.48 29.34 16.69
N PHE A 811 -20.35 29.55 16.05
CA PHE A 811 -19.30 28.56 15.89
C PHE A 811 -17.94 29.17 16.28
N THR A 812 -17.10 28.35 16.88
CA THR A 812 -15.71 28.70 17.18
C THR A 812 -14.78 27.70 16.53
N VAL A 813 -13.82 28.18 15.74
CA VAL A 813 -12.72 27.41 15.16
C VAL A 813 -11.53 27.55 16.10
N ASN A 814 -11.16 26.48 16.81
CA ASN A 814 -10.13 26.51 17.85
C ASN A 814 -8.88 25.83 17.32
N VAL A 815 -7.77 26.56 17.31
CA VAL A 815 -6.48 26.08 16.80
C VAL A 815 -5.84 25.11 17.79
N LEU A 816 -5.41 23.95 17.29
CA LEU A 816 -4.71 22.92 18.07
C LEU A 816 -3.20 23.19 18.11
N GLY A 817 -2.51 22.69 19.15
CA GLY A 817 -1.03 22.70 19.22
C GLY A 817 -0.38 23.82 20.04
N GLY A 818 -1.17 24.66 20.72
CA GLY A 818 -0.69 25.58 21.77
C GLY A 818 0.41 26.55 21.32
N ARG A 819 1.41 26.79 22.18
CA ARG A 819 2.48 27.79 21.95
C ARG A 819 3.33 27.55 20.69
N LYS A 820 3.52 26.28 20.29
CA LYS A 820 4.27 25.93 19.08
C LYS A 820 3.56 26.47 17.84
N VAL A 821 2.25 26.21 17.74
CA VAL A 821 1.43 26.68 16.62
C VAL A 821 1.23 28.20 16.66
N TYR A 822 1.12 28.80 17.85
CA TYR A 822 1.12 30.25 18.00
C TYR A 822 2.37 30.91 17.38
N THR A 823 3.54 30.31 17.57
CA THR A 823 4.79 30.86 17.01
C THR A 823 4.83 30.71 15.48
N ALA A 824 4.44 29.54 14.96
CA ALA A 824 4.38 29.27 13.53
C ALA A 824 3.37 30.18 12.79
N LEU A 825 2.16 30.33 13.35
CA LEU A 825 1.17 31.27 12.81
C LEU A 825 1.64 32.72 12.92
N GLY A 826 2.42 33.07 13.94
CA GLY A 826 3.02 34.40 14.04
C GLY A 826 3.98 34.73 12.89
N GLN A 827 4.73 33.74 12.39
CA GLN A 827 5.62 33.92 11.24
C GLN A 827 4.85 34.00 9.93
N LEU A 828 3.84 33.15 9.73
CA LEU A 828 3.08 33.06 8.48
C LEU A 828 2.03 34.16 8.34
N VAL A 829 1.24 34.37 9.40
CA VAL A 829 0.06 35.25 9.43
C VAL A 829 0.38 36.55 10.15
N GLY A 830 1.15 36.50 11.24
CA GLY A 830 1.46 37.67 12.07
C GLY A 830 2.22 38.78 11.35
N GLN A 831 3.04 38.45 10.34
CA GLN A 831 3.70 39.44 9.48
C GLN A 831 2.72 40.34 8.72
N HIS A 832 1.50 39.86 8.44
CA HIS A 832 0.44 40.61 7.75
C HIS A 832 -0.47 41.41 8.71
N LEU A 833 -0.19 41.32 10.02
CA LEU A 833 -0.88 42.01 11.11
C LEU A 833 0.00 43.05 11.81
N GLY A 834 1.32 42.89 11.72
CA GLY A 834 2.31 43.63 12.50
C GLY A 834 2.68 42.88 13.79
N VAL A 835 3.97 42.81 14.11
CA VAL A 835 4.52 42.00 15.23
C VAL A 835 3.93 42.38 16.59
N GLU A 836 3.68 43.67 16.82
CA GLU A 836 3.05 44.13 18.07
C GLU A 836 1.58 43.71 18.17
N ARG A 837 0.83 43.78 17.06
CA ARG A 837 -0.58 43.37 17.04
C ARG A 837 -0.77 41.88 17.22
N TRP A 838 0.10 41.05 16.65
CA TRP A 838 0.09 39.60 16.87
C TRP A 838 0.16 39.23 18.37
N LYS A 839 0.83 40.05 19.18
CA LYS A 839 0.99 39.82 20.63
C LYS A 839 -0.18 40.35 21.46
N SER A 840 -1.01 41.23 20.92
CA SER A 840 -2.03 42.00 21.67
C SER A 840 -3.50 41.68 21.31
N PHE A 841 -3.77 40.66 20.49
CA PHE A 841 -5.14 40.30 20.07
C PHE A 841 -6.09 39.99 21.22
N HIS A 842 -7.20 40.73 21.31
CA HIS A 842 -8.31 40.49 22.23
C HIS A 842 -9.64 40.57 21.47
N PRO A 843 -10.64 39.73 21.80
CA PRO A 843 -11.84 39.58 20.99
C PRO A 843 -12.72 40.83 21.00
N ARG A 844 -13.30 41.18 19.84
CA ARG A 844 -14.54 41.95 19.78
C ARG A 844 -15.71 40.96 19.80
N CYS A 845 -16.42 40.88 20.91
CA CYS A 845 -17.55 39.95 21.03
C CYS A 845 -18.65 40.27 20.00
N ILE A 846 -19.19 39.20 19.38
CA ILE A 846 -20.48 39.20 18.67
C ILE A 846 -21.50 39.95 19.54
N SER A 847 -22.03 41.05 19.00
CA SER A 847 -22.32 42.30 19.71
C SER A 847 -23.11 42.26 21.03
N SER A 848 -22.56 42.90 22.07
CA SER A 848 -23.28 43.97 22.79
C SER A 848 -22.27 44.92 23.45
N ARG A 849 -22.57 46.23 23.42
CA ARG A 849 -21.81 47.27 24.12
C ARG A 849 -21.87 47.03 25.63
N SER A 850 -20.91 46.29 26.19
CA SER A 850 -20.53 46.35 27.60
C SER A 850 -19.17 45.66 27.77
N GLY A 851 -18.14 46.46 28.04
CA GLY A 851 -16.77 45.98 28.20
C GLY A 851 -16.59 45.19 29.49
N ARG A 852 -16.80 43.87 29.45
CA ARG A 852 -16.19 42.94 30.42
C ARG A 852 -15.68 41.67 29.72
N PRO A 853 -14.43 41.25 29.97
CA PRO A 853 -13.92 39.96 29.52
C PRO A 853 -14.59 38.82 30.32
N PHE A 854 -15.03 37.76 29.64
CA PHE A 854 -15.54 36.55 30.31
C PHE A 854 -14.39 35.76 30.96
N SER A 855 -14.61 35.31 32.19
CA SER A 855 -13.66 34.53 32.98
C SER A 855 -13.44 33.15 32.39
N SER A 856 -12.18 32.72 32.40
CA SER A 856 -11.71 31.40 32.04
C SER A 856 -12.12 30.37 33.10
N ASP A 857 -13.20 29.64 32.86
CA ASP A 857 -13.41 28.34 33.50
C ASP A 857 -13.94 27.35 32.46
N THR A 858 -13.00 26.70 31.79
CA THR A 858 -13.19 25.37 31.22
C THR A 858 -11.80 24.78 31.09
N ARG A 859 -11.44 23.95 32.07
CA ARG A 859 -10.25 23.11 32.05
C ARG A 859 -10.36 22.19 30.82
N LEU A 860 -9.30 22.21 29.99
CA LEU A 860 -9.03 21.21 28.96
C LEU A 860 -8.58 19.90 29.61
#